data_AF-A0AAN9FUU8-F1
#
_entry.id   AF-A0AAN9FUU8-F1
#
_cell.length_a   1.000
_cell.length_b   1.000
_cell.length_c   1.000
_cell.angle_alpha   90.00
_cell.angle_beta   90.00
_cell.angle_gamma   90.00
#
_symmetry.space_group_name_H-M   'P 1'
#
loop_
_entity.id
_entity.type
_entity.pdbx_description
1 polymer ?
#
loop_
_entity_poly.entity_id
_entity_poly.type
_entity_poly.pdbx_seq_one_letter_code
_entity_poly.pdbx_strand_id
1 'polypeptide(L)'
;MKMSLAHLFGNASNSQQLPQLHRLPRIKNDGGHPLDGEDDDDLFEGKFRISYHHDKEFRSTLKEHMHYFLKHPEEMSKLSNLGSMIDGYVKCEVVEKARELFDGMTPKERNLITWNSMIEGYMRSEKCLKFAWSLFVNMPCHLILSKLADWPSTVLIWIDGEIQDMDMIKCLSCETLLSCKDIMAEQQATPNNSIRGLYVVNQIKTAVENACFAFGVVSCANILALATEISYVSVRDAPFTKLCSTKNILTVNGQFPGPTLYVHKGETIIVDVYNRANYNITIHWHGVNQPRNPWSDGPEYVTQCPIRPGGKFSQKVIFSEEEGTLWWHAHSDWSRATVHGAIVVKPKPGTTYPFPKPHKEVPVILGEWWKKDVVEVYNDLQRTGSDASISDAYTINGQPGDLHPCSKNETFKLRVDYGKTYLLRIVNAAVQDILFFGIANHKLTVVGTDGAYVKPVKVDYITIAPGQTMDVLLEANQALDRYYMAAKVYSSAVRVQFDNTTTTAIVEYNGKHIPSSSTPSMPSLPAFNDTNASVNLLSQLRSLADEEHPIDVPLEISTNLFFTTSVNTRPCANGSTCLGPNGGRLSASMNNISFELPSGNNILKAYYNNISGVFGENFPDVPPFPFDFTANNLPASLNTPSVATEVNLLDYNSTVEIVLQGTSLFGGTDHPIHLHGYSFYVVGWGFGNFDNHKDPLNYNLVDPPYQNTVTVPINGWTAIRFTANNPGVWFMHCHLERHVTWGMAMTFIVKNGDINVPQQHMLPPPPHMPPC
;
A
#
# COMPACT_ATOMS: atom_id res chain seq x y z
N MET A 1 50.85 -7.93 38.89
CA MET A 1 51.73 -6.79 39.22
C MET A 1 50.85 -5.59 39.56
N LYS A 2 51.24 -4.67 40.45
CA LYS A 2 50.45 -3.45 40.74
C LYS A 2 50.43 -2.54 39.51
N MET A 3 49.28 -1.96 39.16
CA MET A 3 49.19 -0.63 38.56
C MET A 3 48.25 0.24 39.41
N SER A 4 48.58 1.52 39.51
CA SER A 4 48.07 2.41 40.57
C SER A 4 46.88 3.24 40.11
N LEU A 5 45.92 3.50 41.02
CA LEU A 5 45.01 4.64 40.87
C LEU A 5 45.83 5.93 40.94
N ALA A 6 45.98 6.65 39.82
CA ALA A 6 46.68 7.93 39.75
C ALA A 6 46.14 8.88 38.66
N HIS A 7 44.92 8.64 38.14
CA HIS A 7 44.41 9.30 36.91
C HIS A 7 42.97 9.84 37.00
N LEU A 8 42.47 10.17 38.19
CA LEU A 8 41.16 10.84 38.36
C LEU A 8 41.20 12.25 38.96
N PHE A 9 42.38 12.72 39.38
CA PHE A 9 42.59 14.11 39.81
C PHE A 9 43.91 14.63 39.24
N GLY A 10 43.83 15.33 38.11
CA GLY A 10 44.88 16.28 37.73
C GLY A 10 44.78 17.47 38.67
N ASN A 11 45.85 17.80 39.38
CA ASN A 11 45.93 19.02 40.18
C ASN A 11 47.15 19.83 39.79
N ALA A 12 47.03 21.15 39.95
CA ALA A 12 48.11 22.08 39.69
C ALA A 12 49.31 21.86 40.63
N SER A 13 50.43 22.46 40.24
CA SER A 13 51.76 22.43 40.86
C SER A 13 51.85 22.51 42.40
N ASN A 14 52.84 21.77 42.93
CA ASN A 14 53.63 21.98 44.16
C ASN A 14 52.99 21.73 45.56
N SER A 15 53.52 20.67 46.20
CA SER A 15 53.94 20.54 47.63
C SER A 15 53.07 21.16 48.75
N GLN A 16 52.58 20.43 49.76
CA GLN A 16 53.36 19.75 50.82
C GLN A 16 52.50 18.82 51.72
N GLN A 17 53.17 17.82 52.33
CA GLN A 17 52.86 17.08 53.59
C GLN A 17 51.62 16.17 53.75
N LEU A 18 51.92 14.99 54.33
CA LEU A 18 51.09 13.84 54.74
C LEU A 18 51.02 13.77 56.28
N PRO A 19 50.06 13.06 56.93
CA PRO A 19 50.43 11.74 57.49
C PRO A 19 49.31 10.65 57.66
N GLN A 20 49.66 9.39 57.31
CA GLN A 20 49.41 8.04 57.93
C GLN A 20 48.09 7.70 58.70
N LEU A 21 47.54 6.45 58.72
CA LEU A 21 48.10 5.20 59.31
C LEU A 21 47.42 3.84 58.90
N HIS A 22 48.25 2.80 58.80
CA HIS A 22 48.16 1.33 59.13
C HIS A 22 46.96 0.33 59.00
N ARG A 23 47.27 -0.83 58.33
CA ARG A 23 47.07 -2.30 58.66
C ARG A 23 45.64 -2.92 58.77
N LEU A 24 45.22 -3.87 57.89
CA LEU A 24 45.35 -5.39 57.89
C LEU A 24 44.39 -6.16 58.85
N PRO A 25 43.98 -7.46 58.65
CA PRO A 25 44.21 -8.46 57.57
C PRO A 25 42.94 -9.28 57.09
N ARG A 26 43.14 -10.39 56.33
CA ARG A 26 42.12 -11.34 55.73
C ARG A 26 41.75 -12.53 56.65
N ILE A 27 40.70 -13.34 56.33
CA ILE A 27 40.72 -14.83 56.14
C ILE A 27 39.36 -15.50 55.75
N LYS A 28 39.46 -16.54 54.88
CA LYS A 28 38.62 -17.71 54.42
C LYS A 28 37.12 -17.94 54.75
N ASN A 29 36.49 -18.73 53.84
CA ASN A 29 35.20 -19.46 53.94
C ASN A 29 35.38 -20.94 54.36
N ASP A 30 34.37 -21.48 55.07
CA ASP A 30 33.92 -22.89 55.21
C ASP A 30 32.47 -22.83 55.81
N GLY A 31 31.48 -23.72 55.66
CA GLY A 31 31.25 -24.90 54.79
C GLY A 31 30.22 -25.91 55.39
N GLY A 32 28.98 -26.08 54.84
CA GLY A 32 28.00 -27.07 55.38
C GLY A 32 26.55 -27.08 54.82
N HIS A 33 25.95 -28.27 54.74
CA HIS A 33 24.55 -28.66 54.42
C HIS A 33 23.90 -29.35 55.67
N PRO A 34 22.65 -29.88 55.69
CA PRO A 34 21.35 -29.49 55.07
C PRO A 34 20.18 -29.46 56.12
N LEU A 35 18.89 -29.41 55.72
CA LEU A 35 17.75 -30.28 56.15
C LEU A 35 16.33 -29.69 55.84
N ASP A 36 15.52 -30.51 55.17
CA ASP A 36 14.07 -30.84 55.24
C ASP A 36 12.93 -29.79 55.49
N GLY A 37 11.80 -29.94 54.77
CA GLY A 37 10.46 -29.42 55.14
C GLY A 37 9.43 -29.20 54.00
N GLU A 38 8.37 -30.02 53.98
CA GLU A 38 7.05 -29.93 53.26
C GLU A 38 6.30 -28.58 53.48
N ASP A 39 5.28 -28.11 52.73
CA ASP A 39 4.53 -28.58 51.54
C ASP A 39 3.76 -27.39 50.86
N ASP A 40 3.47 -27.55 49.56
CA ASP A 40 2.44 -26.98 48.66
C ASP A 40 1.96 -25.50 48.56
N ASP A 41 1.66 -25.20 47.28
CA ASP A 41 0.75 -24.22 46.63
C ASP A 41 1.13 -22.74 46.28
N ASP A 42 0.89 -22.49 44.99
CA ASP A 42 0.59 -21.24 44.24
C ASP A 42 1.67 -20.29 43.64
N LEU A 43 1.48 -20.07 42.32
CA LEU A 43 1.77 -18.88 41.48
C LEU A 43 3.19 -18.48 41.00
N PHE A 44 3.36 -18.65 39.67
CA PHE A 44 4.23 -17.92 38.70
C PHE A 44 5.77 -17.98 38.80
N GLU A 45 6.38 -18.59 37.78
CA GLU A 45 7.83 -18.60 37.54
C GLU A 45 8.42 -17.19 37.31
N GLY A 46 9.50 -16.89 38.03
CA GLY A 46 10.19 -15.60 38.00
C GLY A 46 11.63 -15.64 37.49
N LYS A 47 11.87 -14.95 36.37
CA LYS A 47 13.07 -14.11 36.08
C LYS A 47 14.43 -14.57 36.62
N PHE A 48 15.28 -15.12 35.75
CA PHE A 48 16.73 -15.05 35.96
C PHE A 48 17.24 -13.61 35.79
N ARG A 49 17.88 -13.07 36.83
CA ARG A 49 18.44 -11.70 36.89
C ARG A 49 19.93 -11.78 37.19
N ILE A 50 20.79 -11.45 36.22
CA ILE A 50 22.24 -11.39 36.44
C ILE A 50 22.57 -10.11 37.22
N SER A 51 23.16 -10.26 38.41
CA SER A 51 23.61 -9.14 39.24
C SER A 51 25.12 -8.91 39.11
N TYR A 52 25.54 -7.66 38.93
CA TYR A 52 26.92 -7.26 39.16
C TYR A 52 27.09 -6.86 40.62
N HIS A 53 27.81 -7.68 41.40
CA HIS A 53 28.22 -7.28 42.74
C HIS A 53 29.29 -6.19 42.67
N HIS A 54 28.97 -5.03 43.23
CA HIS A 54 29.94 -4.04 43.71
C HIS A 54 29.83 -3.90 45.21
N ASP A 55 30.96 -3.63 45.85
CA ASP A 55 31.18 -3.93 47.26
C ASP A 55 30.29 -3.11 48.20
N LYS A 56 29.80 -3.77 49.25
CA LYS A 56 28.88 -3.17 50.23
C LYS A 56 29.63 -2.16 51.11
N GLU A 57 30.92 -2.39 51.33
CA GLU A 57 31.81 -1.53 52.11
C GLU A 57 32.04 -0.17 51.42
N PHE A 58 32.28 -0.18 50.10
CA PHE A 58 32.47 1.03 49.29
C PHE A 58 31.30 2.02 49.38
N ARG A 59 30.06 1.51 49.42
CA ARG A 59 28.85 2.35 49.57
C ARG A 59 28.75 3.00 50.96
N SER A 60 29.31 2.38 52.00
CA SER A 60 29.33 2.94 53.36
C SER A 60 30.31 4.10 53.46
N THR A 61 31.56 3.88 53.04
CA THR A 61 32.63 4.88 53.10
C THR A 61 32.33 6.10 52.21
N LEU A 62 31.65 5.90 51.06
CA LEU A 62 31.22 6.99 50.19
C LEU A 62 30.10 7.83 50.83
N LYS A 63 29.12 7.18 51.51
CA LYS A 63 28.07 7.89 52.26
C LYS A 63 28.63 8.76 53.38
N GLU A 64 29.63 8.28 54.12
CA GLU A 64 30.26 9.05 55.20
C GLU A 64 31.00 10.28 54.68
N HIS A 65 31.81 10.14 53.62
CA HIS A 65 32.48 11.28 52.98
C HIS A 65 31.47 12.31 52.44
N MET A 66 30.39 11.85 51.79
CA MET A 66 29.36 12.76 51.29
C MET A 66 28.63 13.48 52.44
N HIS A 67 28.39 12.82 53.58
CA HIS A 67 27.75 13.44 54.74
C HIS A 67 28.64 14.51 55.40
N TYR A 68 29.97 14.41 55.29
CA TYR A 68 30.92 15.46 55.69
C TYR A 68 30.78 16.70 54.81
N PHE A 69 30.81 16.56 53.47
CA PHE A 69 30.69 17.68 52.54
C PHE A 69 29.33 18.39 52.60
N LEU A 70 28.26 17.67 52.94
CA LEU A 70 26.93 18.28 53.18
C LEU A 70 26.90 19.21 54.41
N LYS A 71 27.89 19.15 55.30
CA LYS A 71 28.01 20.05 56.47
C LYS A 71 29.06 21.16 56.31
N HIS A 72 29.86 21.12 55.23
CA HIS A 72 30.95 22.07 54.97
C HIS A 72 30.92 22.53 53.50
N PRO A 73 29.84 23.22 53.06
CA PRO A 73 29.60 23.53 51.65
C PRO A 73 30.67 24.43 51.02
N GLU A 74 31.32 25.29 51.79
CA GLU A 74 32.45 26.11 51.33
C GLU A 74 33.64 25.27 50.82
N GLU A 75 33.83 24.04 51.31
CA GLU A 75 34.89 23.14 50.80
C GLU A 75 34.50 22.45 49.49
N MET A 76 33.21 22.28 49.19
CA MET A 76 32.77 21.69 47.91
C MET A 76 33.21 22.53 46.70
N SER A 77 33.36 23.84 46.87
CA SER A 77 33.83 24.76 45.80
C SER A 77 35.26 24.49 45.31
N LYS A 78 36.04 23.66 46.02
CA LYS A 78 37.46 23.39 45.74
C LYS A 78 37.71 22.06 45.00
N LEU A 79 36.68 21.26 44.73
CA LEU A 79 36.80 19.98 44.04
C LEU A 79 36.69 20.15 42.52
N SER A 80 37.79 19.93 41.80
CA SER A 80 37.94 20.22 40.37
C SER A 80 37.17 19.31 39.39
N ASN A 81 36.23 18.48 39.85
CA ASN A 81 35.55 17.50 39.01
C ASN A 81 34.08 17.24 39.42
N LEU A 82 33.24 18.26 39.24
CA LEU A 82 31.80 18.26 39.54
C LEU A 82 31.03 17.07 38.93
N GLY A 83 31.43 16.59 37.74
CA GLY A 83 30.78 15.46 37.09
C GLY A 83 30.91 14.14 37.84
N SER A 84 32.06 13.91 38.49
CA SER A 84 32.26 12.73 39.34
C SER A 84 31.39 12.78 40.61
N MET A 85 31.08 13.99 41.09
CA MET A 85 30.19 14.17 42.25
C MET A 85 28.74 13.87 41.89
N ILE A 86 28.26 14.35 40.74
CA ILE A 86 26.91 14.08 40.23
C ILE A 86 26.66 12.56 40.09
N ASP A 87 27.59 11.84 39.45
CA ASP A 87 27.55 10.39 39.34
C ASP A 87 27.55 9.68 40.71
N GLY A 88 28.31 10.21 41.68
CA GLY A 88 28.30 9.75 43.08
C GLY A 88 26.95 9.94 43.78
N TYR A 89 26.33 11.12 43.68
CA TYR A 89 24.99 11.38 44.24
C TYR A 89 23.92 10.50 43.60
N VAL A 90 24.00 10.28 42.28
CA VAL A 90 23.11 9.37 41.53
C VAL A 90 23.26 7.92 41.96
N LYS A 91 24.49 7.40 42.09
CA LYS A 91 24.76 6.03 42.55
C LYS A 91 24.43 5.79 44.03
N CYS A 92 24.30 6.86 44.81
CA CYS A 92 23.80 6.85 46.18
C CYS A 92 22.28 7.09 46.29
N GLU A 93 21.56 7.17 45.18
CA GLU A 93 20.10 7.39 45.08
C GLU A 93 19.62 8.77 45.63
N VAL A 94 20.53 9.74 45.78
CA VAL A 94 20.24 11.11 46.28
C VAL A 94 20.13 12.10 45.10
N VAL A 95 19.23 11.80 44.16
CA VAL A 95 19.13 12.45 42.84
C VAL A 95 18.82 13.95 42.92
N GLU A 96 18.10 14.41 43.95
CA GLU A 96 17.79 15.84 44.09
C GLU A 96 19.03 16.69 44.38
N LYS A 97 20.01 16.17 45.13
CA LYS A 97 21.30 16.87 45.31
C LYS A 97 22.21 16.79 44.09
N ALA A 98 22.11 15.70 43.34
CA ALA A 98 22.74 15.61 42.01
C ALA A 98 22.16 16.67 41.05
N ARG A 99 20.84 16.92 41.14
CA ARG A 99 20.14 17.97 40.38
C ARG A 99 20.55 19.37 40.80
N GLU A 100 20.60 19.68 42.10
CA GLU A 100 21.08 20.97 42.61
C GLU A 100 22.49 21.30 42.08
N LEU A 101 23.41 20.34 42.13
CA LEU A 101 24.75 20.47 41.56
C LEU A 101 24.73 20.66 40.04
N PHE A 102 23.98 19.83 39.32
CA PHE A 102 23.87 19.91 37.87
C PHE A 102 23.28 21.25 37.40
N ASP A 103 22.25 21.76 38.06
CA ASP A 103 21.66 23.07 37.74
C ASP A 103 22.56 24.25 38.14
N GLY A 104 23.43 24.08 39.14
CA GLY A 104 24.48 25.05 39.50
C GLY A 104 25.65 25.13 38.51
N MET A 105 25.88 24.11 37.69
CA MET A 105 26.95 24.12 36.67
C MET A 105 26.64 25.10 35.53
N THR A 106 27.66 25.84 35.06
CA THR A 106 27.51 26.69 33.87
C THR A 106 27.34 25.84 32.60
N PRO A 107 26.70 26.35 31.53
CA PRO A 107 26.50 25.59 30.29
C PRO A 107 27.77 25.07 29.61
N LYS A 108 28.95 25.67 29.89
CA LYS A 108 30.24 25.21 29.36
C LYS A 108 30.85 24.05 30.16
N GLU A 109 30.43 23.87 31.41
CA GLU A 109 30.91 22.78 32.27
C GLU A 109 30.07 21.52 32.12
N ARG A 110 28.79 21.65 31.73
CA ARG A 110 27.85 20.54 31.51
C ARG A 110 28.18 19.77 30.23
N ASN A 111 29.03 18.76 30.35
CA ASN A 111 29.40 17.83 29.27
C ASN A 111 28.50 16.58 29.23
N LEU A 112 28.67 15.76 28.17
CA LEU A 112 27.93 14.51 27.92
C LEU A 112 27.82 13.60 29.16
N ILE A 113 28.89 13.47 29.95
CA ILE A 113 28.93 12.61 31.13
C ILE A 113 27.95 13.15 32.19
N THR A 114 27.99 14.46 32.47
CA THR A 114 27.10 15.08 33.48
C THR A 114 25.62 15.05 33.09
N TRP A 115 25.31 15.21 31.81
CA TRP A 115 23.95 15.07 31.28
C TRP A 115 23.45 13.61 31.35
N ASN A 116 24.31 12.63 31.07
CA ASN A 116 23.92 11.21 31.14
C ASN A 116 23.73 10.74 32.58
N SER A 117 24.63 11.10 33.51
CA SER A 117 24.45 10.80 34.95
C SER A 117 23.18 11.48 35.50
N MET A 118 22.99 12.78 35.15
CA MET A 118 21.68 13.43 34.91
C MET A 118 20.45 12.52 34.82
N ILE A 119 20.28 12.01 33.59
CA ILE A 119 19.13 11.25 33.11
C ILE A 119 19.06 9.88 33.80
N GLU A 120 20.21 9.20 33.95
CA GLU A 120 20.31 7.89 34.61
C GLU A 120 19.82 7.94 36.06
N GLY A 121 20.09 9.01 36.80
CA GLY A 121 19.60 9.20 38.17
C GLY A 121 18.07 9.26 38.25
N TYR A 122 17.45 10.06 37.39
CA TYR A 122 15.98 10.13 37.34
C TYR A 122 15.35 8.81 36.88
N MET A 123 15.97 8.09 35.94
CA MET A 123 15.49 6.75 35.53
C MET A 123 15.60 5.71 36.66
N ARG A 124 16.60 5.80 37.54
CA ARG A 124 16.85 4.81 38.60
C ARG A 124 16.10 5.04 39.91
N SER A 125 15.61 6.25 40.18
CA SER A 125 15.10 6.64 41.50
C SER A 125 13.58 6.48 41.68
N GLU A 126 12.90 5.79 40.75
CA GLU A 126 11.42 5.70 40.62
C GLU A 126 10.68 7.05 40.49
N LYS A 127 11.38 8.19 40.66
CA LYS A 127 10.88 9.55 40.56
C LYS A 127 10.77 10.03 39.11
N CYS A 128 9.74 9.53 38.43
CA CYS A 128 9.07 10.11 37.27
C CYS A 128 9.93 10.34 36.00
N LEU A 129 9.75 9.46 35.00
CA LEU A 129 10.33 9.51 33.65
C LEU A 129 10.27 10.88 32.95
N LYS A 130 9.27 11.71 33.26
CA LYS A 130 9.10 13.06 32.69
C LYS A 130 10.32 13.97 32.91
N PHE A 131 11.02 13.83 34.04
CA PHE A 131 12.23 14.64 34.31
C PHE A 131 13.47 14.14 33.57
N ALA A 132 13.61 12.82 33.41
CA ALA A 132 14.66 12.22 32.57
C ALA A 132 14.50 12.64 31.10
N TRP A 133 13.27 12.58 30.57
CA TRP A 133 12.96 13.02 29.21
C TRP A 133 13.17 14.53 29.02
N SER A 134 12.73 15.35 29.98
CA SER A 134 12.97 16.80 29.98
C SER A 134 14.47 17.14 29.91
N LEU A 135 15.32 16.43 30.66
CA LEU A 135 16.77 16.59 30.57
C LEU A 135 17.33 16.16 29.20
N PHE A 136 16.85 15.05 28.63
CA PHE A 136 17.29 14.58 27.31
C PHE A 136 16.95 15.58 26.20
N VAL A 137 15.72 16.12 26.17
CA VAL A 137 15.28 17.10 25.16
C VAL A 137 16.06 18.42 25.26
N ASN A 138 16.46 18.83 26.47
CA ASN A 138 17.26 20.04 26.71
C ASN A 138 18.79 19.84 26.52
N MET A 139 19.23 18.63 26.14
CA MET A 139 20.64 18.35 25.93
C MET A 139 21.15 18.94 24.60
N PRO A 140 22.31 19.62 24.57
CA PRO A 140 22.85 20.19 23.33
C PRO A 140 23.06 19.14 22.22
N CYS A 141 22.53 19.40 21.02
CA CYS A 141 22.51 18.43 19.91
C CYS A 141 23.90 17.90 19.49
N HIS A 142 24.97 18.68 19.63
CA HIS A 142 26.33 18.23 19.35
C HIS A 142 26.82 17.12 20.31
N LEU A 143 26.24 17.03 21.51
CA LEU A 143 26.49 15.94 22.46
C LEU A 143 25.64 14.71 22.11
N ILE A 144 24.37 14.91 21.73
CA ILE A 144 23.45 13.83 21.29
C ILE A 144 24.04 13.08 20.09
N LEU A 145 24.52 13.81 19.08
CA LEU A 145 25.12 13.23 17.87
C LEU A 145 26.45 12.51 18.12
N SER A 146 27.10 12.70 19.27
CA SER A 146 28.47 12.22 19.50
C SER A 146 28.58 10.72 19.83
N LYS A 147 27.53 10.08 20.35
CA LYS A 147 27.52 8.63 20.72
C LYS A 147 26.13 7.99 20.64
N LEU A 148 25.65 7.72 19.41
CA LEU A 148 24.54 6.76 19.19
C LEU A 148 24.98 5.28 19.32
N ALA A 149 26.29 5.01 19.46
CA ALA A 149 26.86 3.66 19.46
C ALA A 149 27.16 3.06 20.86
N ASP A 150 26.97 3.82 21.95
CA ASP A 150 27.37 3.43 23.32
C ASP A 150 26.20 3.32 24.31
N TRP A 151 24.96 3.30 23.83
CA TRP A 151 23.79 3.14 24.71
C TRP A 151 23.66 1.66 25.13
N PRO A 152 23.56 1.34 26.44
CA PRO A 152 23.33 -0.03 26.88
C PRO A 152 22.02 -0.57 26.31
N SER A 153 22.03 -1.84 25.87
CA SER A 153 20.90 -2.47 25.17
C SER A 153 19.56 -2.39 25.92
N THR A 154 19.60 -2.32 27.26
CA THR A 154 18.42 -2.12 28.11
C THR A 154 17.65 -0.82 27.85
N VAL A 155 18.31 0.24 27.36
CA VAL A 155 17.63 1.51 27.05
C VAL A 155 16.89 1.42 25.71
N LEU A 156 17.50 0.77 24.71
CA LEU A 156 16.87 0.52 23.40
C LEU A 156 15.67 -0.44 23.54
N ILE A 157 15.81 -1.50 24.35
CA ILE A 157 14.74 -2.47 24.60
C ILE A 157 13.53 -1.84 25.33
N TRP A 158 13.73 -0.81 26.16
CA TRP A 158 12.61 -0.16 26.85
C TRP A 158 11.91 0.92 26.00
N ILE A 159 12.62 1.56 25.07
CA ILE A 159 12.01 2.46 24.06
C ILE A 159 10.98 1.69 23.22
N ASP A 160 11.25 0.44 22.86
CA ASP A 160 10.33 -0.42 22.10
C ASP A 160 9.12 -0.90 22.94
N GLY A 161 9.23 -0.87 24.26
CA GLY A 161 8.26 -1.49 25.19
C GLY A 161 7.05 -0.62 25.56
N GLU A 162 7.19 0.72 25.60
CA GLU A 162 6.10 1.64 25.99
C GLU A 162 5.74 2.70 24.93
N ILE A 163 6.22 2.60 23.68
CA ILE A 163 5.60 3.32 22.54
C ILE A 163 4.30 2.61 22.11
N GLN A 164 3.37 2.49 23.06
CA GLN A 164 1.97 2.10 22.81
C GLN A 164 0.98 3.22 23.15
N ASP A 165 1.40 4.25 23.89
CA ASP A 165 0.54 5.39 24.25
C ASP A 165 0.76 6.59 23.32
N MET A 166 -0.25 6.90 22.50
CA MET A 166 -0.09 7.68 21.26
C MET A 166 0.17 9.19 21.44
N ASP A 167 0.08 9.75 22.65
CA ASP A 167 0.32 11.17 22.86
C ASP A 167 1.81 11.55 22.94
N MET A 168 2.72 10.59 23.20
CA MET A 168 4.15 10.92 23.33
C MET A 168 4.86 11.14 21.98
N ILE A 169 4.35 10.54 20.89
CA ILE A 169 4.92 10.67 19.54
C ILE A 169 4.79 12.10 18.98
N LYS A 170 3.77 12.87 19.37
CA LYS A 170 3.59 14.27 18.93
C LYS A 170 4.73 15.20 19.37
N CYS A 171 5.40 14.89 20.48
CA CYS A 171 6.52 15.69 20.97
C CYS A 171 7.81 15.46 20.18
N LEU A 172 8.03 14.23 19.66
CA LEU A 172 9.23 13.89 18.86
C LEU A 172 9.36 14.72 17.57
N SER A 173 8.24 15.20 16.99
CA SER A 173 8.26 15.91 15.71
C SER A 173 8.49 17.42 15.79
N CYS A 174 8.34 18.07 16.96
CA CYS A 174 8.28 19.53 17.04
C CYS A 174 9.55 20.19 17.60
N GLU A 175 9.88 20.00 18.87
CA GLU A 175 10.81 20.95 19.55
C GLU A 175 12.30 20.65 19.31
N THR A 176 12.72 19.38 19.28
CA THR A 176 14.13 19.01 19.09
C THR A 176 14.66 19.35 17.69
N LEU A 177 13.79 19.32 16.67
CA LEU A 177 14.12 19.74 15.30
C LEU A 177 14.13 21.27 15.14
N LEU A 178 13.47 22.01 16.03
CA LEU A 178 13.36 23.46 15.95
C LEU A 178 14.63 24.19 16.43
N SER A 179 15.38 23.62 17.39
CA SER A 179 16.66 24.18 17.86
C SER A 179 17.83 23.99 16.88
N CYS A 180 17.69 23.13 15.87
CA CYS A 180 18.68 22.94 14.80
C CYS A 180 18.51 23.89 13.60
N LYS A 181 17.55 24.83 13.64
CA LYS A 181 17.26 25.70 12.48
C LYS A 181 18.36 26.71 12.14
N ASP A 182 19.11 27.19 13.12
CA ASP A 182 20.03 28.32 12.94
C ASP A 182 21.31 27.99 12.16
N ILE A 183 21.51 26.73 11.77
CA ILE A 183 22.64 26.28 10.93
C ILE A 183 22.22 26.05 9.46
N MET A 184 20.91 25.99 9.16
CA MET A 184 20.40 25.71 7.80
C MET A 184 19.77 26.92 7.09
N ALA A 185 20.12 28.13 7.54
CA ALA A 185 19.60 29.39 7.01
C ALA A 185 20.27 29.86 5.69
N GLU A 186 20.45 28.98 4.71
CA GLU A 186 20.90 29.39 3.35
C GLU A 186 20.43 28.43 2.22
N GLN A 187 19.12 28.17 2.11
CA GLN A 187 18.44 27.78 0.86
C GLN A 187 16.91 27.71 1.06
N GLN A 188 16.19 28.78 0.68
CA GLN A 188 14.72 28.81 0.68
C GLN A 188 14.17 28.69 -0.75
N ALA A 189 13.50 27.56 -1.05
CA ALA A 189 12.28 27.46 -1.87
C ALA A 189 11.98 25.99 -2.24
N THR A 190 11.01 25.34 -1.58
CA THR A 190 10.04 24.35 -2.13
C THR A 190 9.25 23.67 -1.00
N PRO A 191 7.97 23.30 -1.20
CA PRO A 191 7.16 22.61 -0.20
C PRO A 191 7.32 21.09 -0.31
N ASN A 192 8.31 20.50 0.40
CA ASN A 192 8.50 19.05 0.36
C ASN A 192 9.20 18.48 1.63
N ASN A 193 8.54 18.59 2.79
CA ASN A 193 9.12 18.21 4.09
C ASN A 193 8.76 16.80 4.61
N SER A 194 7.87 16.03 3.94
CA SER A 194 7.61 14.63 4.31
C SER A 194 8.64 13.65 3.72
N ILE A 195 9.15 13.93 2.52
CA ILE A 195 10.04 13.01 1.76
C ILE A 195 11.39 12.80 2.47
N ARG A 196 11.88 13.79 3.24
CA ARG A 196 13.14 13.66 3.99
C ARG A 196 13.08 12.62 5.12
N GLY A 197 11.90 12.31 5.67
CA GLY A 197 11.74 11.27 6.68
C GLY A 197 12.08 9.88 6.13
N LEU A 198 11.46 9.47 5.02
CA LEU A 198 11.75 8.18 4.37
C LEU A 198 13.19 8.08 3.85
N TYR A 199 13.75 9.18 3.35
CA TYR A 199 15.13 9.17 2.85
C TYR A 199 16.16 8.93 3.97
N VAL A 200 15.94 9.50 5.16
CA VAL A 200 16.81 9.27 6.33
C VAL A 200 16.69 7.85 6.86
N VAL A 201 15.49 7.26 6.89
CA VAL A 201 15.29 5.85 7.30
C VAL A 201 16.04 4.89 6.36
N ASN A 202 15.96 5.09 5.04
CA ASN A 202 16.72 4.27 4.09
C ASN A 202 18.25 4.47 4.19
N GLN A 203 18.72 5.68 4.47
CA GLN A 203 20.15 5.93 4.74
C GLN A 203 20.64 5.20 6.00
N ILE A 204 19.83 5.18 7.07
CA ILE A 204 20.11 4.43 8.30
C ILE A 204 20.12 2.92 8.03
N LYS A 205 19.13 2.40 7.30
CA LYS A 205 19.06 0.98 6.89
C LYS A 205 20.33 0.56 6.13
N THR A 206 20.72 1.33 5.11
CA THR A 206 21.93 1.09 4.32
C THR A 206 23.21 1.20 5.16
N ALA A 207 23.27 2.11 6.14
CA ALA A 207 24.42 2.23 7.04
C ALA A 207 24.54 1.04 8.00
N VAL A 208 23.42 0.52 8.50
CA VAL A 208 23.36 -0.68 9.35
C VAL A 208 23.72 -1.94 8.56
N GLU A 209 23.19 -2.11 7.35
CA GLU A 209 23.54 -3.23 6.45
C GLU A 209 25.05 -3.28 6.15
N ASN A 210 25.67 -2.13 5.83
CA ASN A 210 27.11 -2.03 5.60
C ASN A 210 27.93 -2.29 6.87
N ALA A 211 27.45 -1.86 8.05
CA ALA A 211 28.11 -2.15 9.32
C ALA A 211 28.04 -3.65 9.69
N CYS A 212 26.90 -4.31 9.47
CA CYS A 212 26.76 -5.75 9.73
C CYS A 212 27.69 -6.60 8.85
N PHE A 213 27.90 -6.21 7.58
CA PHE A 213 28.84 -6.89 6.69
C PHE A 213 30.31 -6.71 7.12
N ALA A 214 30.67 -5.55 7.69
CA ALA A 214 32.05 -5.25 8.08
C ALA A 214 32.54 -6.00 9.34
N PHE A 215 31.62 -6.43 10.21
CA PHE A 215 31.96 -7.01 11.53
C PHE A 215 31.60 -8.49 11.71
N GLY A 216 31.11 -9.18 10.68
CA GLY A 216 30.98 -10.65 10.68
C GLY A 216 29.97 -11.22 11.67
N VAL A 217 28.97 -10.43 12.11
CA VAL A 217 27.98 -10.85 13.10
C VAL A 217 26.82 -11.60 12.43
N VAL A 218 26.98 -12.92 12.28
CA VAL A 218 26.01 -13.83 11.63
C VAL A 218 24.63 -13.85 12.34
N SER A 219 24.53 -13.35 13.58
CA SER A 219 23.31 -13.43 14.39
C SER A 219 22.21 -12.39 14.09
N CYS A 220 22.48 -11.33 13.32
CA CYS A 220 21.45 -10.29 13.07
C CYS A 220 20.49 -10.61 11.92
N ALA A 221 20.89 -11.47 10.97
CA ALA A 221 20.11 -11.76 9.77
C ALA A 221 18.74 -12.42 10.08
N ASN A 222 18.64 -13.19 11.15
CA ASN A 222 17.41 -13.93 11.50
C ASN A 222 16.45 -13.16 12.42
N ILE A 223 16.82 -11.97 12.93
CA ILE A 223 15.95 -11.15 13.79
C ILE A 223 15.28 -10.00 12.99
N LEU A 224 15.90 -9.57 11.89
CA LEU A 224 15.33 -8.56 10.98
C LEU A 224 14.21 -9.11 10.06
N ALA A 225 13.94 -10.42 10.07
CA ALA A 225 12.94 -11.08 9.23
C ALA A 225 11.47 -10.95 9.72
N LEU A 226 11.23 -10.26 10.85
CA LEU A 226 9.90 -10.13 11.46
C LEU A 226 9.40 -8.69 11.65
N ALA A 227 10.16 -7.69 11.19
CA ALA A 227 9.65 -6.33 11.08
C ALA A 227 8.80 -6.19 9.80
N THR A 228 7.57 -6.72 9.82
CA THR A 228 6.57 -6.36 8.81
C THR A 228 6.38 -4.84 8.86
N GLU A 229 6.71 -4.14 7.78
CA GLU A 229 6.40 -2.70 7.66
C GLU A 229 4.88 -2.52 7.75
N ILE A 230 4.39 -2.08 8.91
CA ILE A 230 2.97 -1.76 9.10
C ILE A 230 2.67 -0.49 8.32
N SER A 231 2.28 -0.67 7.06
CA SER A 231 1.69 0.38 6.25
C SER A 231 0.30 0.69 6.82
N TYR A 232 0.04 1.95 7.16
CA TYR A 232 -1.29 2.38 7.60
C TYR A 232 -1.96 3.26 6.53
N VAL A 233 -3.24 2.98 6.31
CA VAL A 233 -4.13 3.67 5.36
C VAL A 233 -5.15 4.44 6.19
N SER A 234 -4.92 5.74 6.40
CA SER A 234 -5.90 6.63 7.03
C SER A 234 -6.75 7.29 5.95
N VAL A 235 -7.96 6.76 5.71
CA VAL A 235 -8.94 7.35 4.79
C VAL A 235 -9.53 8.58 5.45
N ARG A 236 -9.44 9.75 4.80
CA ARG A 236 -9.92 11.03 5.35
C ARG A 236 -10.27 12.04 4.27
N ASP A 237 -11.17 12.96 4.58
CA ASP A 237 -11.42 14.15 3.79
C ASP A 237 -10.18 15.07 3.74
N ALA A 238 -9.88 15.60 2.55
CA ALA A 238 -8.90 16.67 2.35
C ALA A 238 -9.33 17.60 1.19
N PRO A 239 -9.07 18.92 1.28
CA PRO A 239 -9.41 19.86 0.22
C PRO A 239 -8.43 19.76 -0.95
N PHE A 240 -8.95 19.56 -2.16
CA PHE A 240 -8.17 19.56 -3.41
C PHE A 240 -8.78 20.56 -4.40
N THR A 241 -7.90 21.30 -5.09
CA THR A 241 -8.27 22.27 -6.12
C THR A 241 -7.87 21.75 -7.49
N LYS A 242 -8.81 21.62 -8.41
CA LYS A 242 -8.59 21.32 -9.84
C LYS A 242 -9.60 22.08 -10.68
N LEU A 243 -9.24 22.41 -11.93
CA LEU A 243 -10.14 23.11 -12.87
C LEU A 243 -10.76 24.40 -12.29
N CYS A 244 -9.96 25.13 -11.51
CA CYS A 244 -10.34 26.35 -10.77
C CYS A 244 -11.43 26.18 -9.68
N SER A 245 -11.73 24.94 -9.26
CA SER A 245 -12.72 24.62 -8.24
C SER A 245 -12.09 23.81 -7.11
N THR A 246 -12.48 24.08 -5.86
CA THR A 246 -12.02 23.36 -4.66
C THR A 246 -13.18 22.57 -4.08
N LYS A 247 -12.96 21.28 -3.83
CA LYS A 247 -13.85 20.43 -3.03
C LYS A 247 -13.04 19.60 -2.05
N ASN A 248 -13.69 19.10 -1.01
CA ASN A 248 -13.14 18.00 -0.23
C ASN A 248 -13.28 16.71 -1.04
N ILE A 249 -12.30 15.83 -0.92
CA ILE A 249 -12.32 14.48 -1.47
C ILE A 249 -11.81 13.50 -0.42
N LEU A 250 -12.24 12.24 -0.53
CA LEU A 250 -11.63 11.15 0.25
C LEU A 250 -10.20 10.90 -0.26
N THR A 251 -9.26 10.85 0.67
CA THR A 251 -7.82 10.64 0.39
C THR A 251 -7.26 9.60 1.33
N VAL A 252 -6.15 8.96 0.92
CA VAL A 252 -5.35 8.13 1.83
C VAL A 252 -4.19 8.95 2.36
N ASN A 253 -4.10 9.08 3.68
CA ASN A 253 -3.08 9.85 4.38
C ASN A 253 -3.00 11.34 3.95
N GLY A 254 -4.02 11.87 3.27
CA GLY A 254 -4.02 13.23 2.69
C GLY A 254 -3.42 13.35 1.29
N GLN A 255 -3.20 12.22 0.60
CA GLN A 255 -2.63 12.16 -0.76
C GLN A 255 -3.69 11.75 -1.77
N PHE A 256 -3.65 12.37 -2.96
CA PHE A 256 -4.42 12.00 -4.15
C PHE A 256 -3.53 12.17 -5.40
N PRO A 257 -3.25 11.08 -6.17
CA PRO A 257 -3.48 9.68 -5.82
C PRO A 257 -2.82 9.30 -4.48
N GLY A 258 -3.27 8.21 -3.88
CA GLY A 258 -2.74 7.68 -2.64
C GLY A 258 -1.31 7.12 -2.77
N PRO A 259 -0.69 6.76 -1.63
CA PRO A 259 0.69 6.27 -1.61
C PRO A 259 0.88 4.98 -2.42
N THR A 260 2.00 4.91 -3.14
CA THR A 260 2.45 3.67 -3.79
C THR A 260 2.95 2.68 -2.74
N LEU A 261 2.45 1.44 -2.77
CA LEU A 261 3.02 0.33 -2.01
C LEU A 261 4.16 -0.31 -2.79
N TYR A 262 5.24 -0.69 -2.10
CA TYR A 262 6.38 -1.40 -2.68
C TYR A 262 6.57 -2.70 -1.91
N VAL A 263 6.54 -3.82 -2.63
CA VAL A 263 6.73 -5.17 -2.10
C VAL A 263 7.60 -5.97 -3.07
N HIS A 264 8.05 -7.16 -2.67
CA HIS A 264 8.64 -8.15 -3.55
C HIS A 264 7.69 -9.34 -3.77
N LYS A 265 7.85 -10.04 -4.89
CA LYS A 265 7.11 -11.27 -5.21
C LYS A 265 7.16 -12.28 -4.05
N GLY A 266 5.99 -12.77 -3.65
CA GLY A 266 5.81 -13.72 -2.55
C GLY A 266 5.87 -13.12 -1.13
N GLU A 267 5.96 -11.80 -0.97
CA GLU A 267 5.87 -11.17 0.35
C GLU A 267 4.43 -11.16 0.90
N THR A 268 4.29 -10.98 2.20
CA THR A 268 3.00 -10.75 2.85
C THR A 268 3.10 -9.50 3.72
N ILE A 269 2.20 -8.55 3.51
CA ILE A 269 2.12 -7.33 4.31
C ILE A 269 0.82 -7.29 5.12
N ILE A 270 0.82 -6.46 6.15
CA ILE A 270 -0.39 -6.13 6.92
C ILE A 270 -0.64 -4.64 6.73
N VAL A 271 -1.84 -4.29 6.27
CA VAL A 271 -2.24 -2.90 6.07
C VAL A 271 -3.35 -2.54 7.04
N ASP A 272 -3.06 -1.57 7.91
CA ASP A 272 -4.00 -1.04 8.88
C ASP A 272 -4.88 0.06 8.25
N VAL A 273 -6.09 -0.31 7.86
CA VAL A 273 -7.08 0.62 7.28
C VAL A 273 -7.88 1.28 8.41
N TYR A 274 -7.67 2.57 8.61
CA TYR A 274 -8.43 3.42 9.53
C TYR A 274 -9.42 4.28 8.73
N ASN A 275 -10.71 4.12 8.97
CA ASN A 275 -11.72 4.98 8.38
C ASN A 275 -11.93 6.23 9.25
N ARG A 276 -11.44 7.38 8.78
CA ARG A 276 -11.70 8.71 9.36
C ARG A 276 -12.55 9.60 8.43
N ALA A 277 -13.22 9.01 7.46
CA ALA A 277 -14.24 9.65 6.64
C ALA A 277 -15.61 9.59 7.36
N ASN A 278 -16.57 10.35 6.83
CA ASN A 278 -17.97 10.34 7.30
C ASN A 278 -18.84 9.22 6.67
N TYR A 279 -18.24 8.41 5.79
CA TYR A 279 -18.92 7.38 5.01
C TYR A 279 -18.29 6.00 5.27
N ASN A 280 -19.02 4.94 4.95
CA ASN A 280 -18.50 3.58 4.90
C ASN A 280 -17.35 3.47 3.88
N ILE A 281 -16.37 2.59 4.15
CA ILE A 281 -15.28 2.33 3.21
C ILE A 281 -14.81 0.88 3.27
N THR A 282 -14.38 0.33 2.14
CA THR A 282 -13.52 -0.86 2.06
C THR A 282 -12.29 -0.54 1.20
N ILE A 283 -11.27 -1.39 1.25
CA ILE A 283 -10.09 -1.30 0.37
C ILE A 283 -9.85 -2.68 -0.25
N HIS A 284 -9.61 -2.70 -1.55
CA HIS A 284 -9.27 -3.87 -2.36
C HIS A 284 -7.86 -3.75 -2.95
N TRP A 285 -7.22 -4.90 -3.11
CA TRP A 285 -5.84 -5.08 -3.58
C TRP A 285 -5.88 -5.64 -5.00
N HIS A 286 -6.23 -4.78 -5.96
CA HIS A 286 -6.53 -5.14 -7.35
C HIS A 286 -5.43 -6.00 -7.98
N GLY A 287 -5.80 -7.21 -8.39
CA GLY A 287 -4.94 -8.19 -9.03
C GLY A 287 -4.02 -8.98 -8.09
N VAL A 288 -4.16 -8.85 -6.77
CA VAL A 288 -3.52 -9.75 -5.79
C VAL A 288 -4.41 -10.97 -5.59
N ASN A 289 -3.89 -12.17 -5.82
CA ASN A 289 -4.67 -13.41 -5.75
C ASN A 289 -5.18 -13.73 -4.33
N GLN A 290 -4.55 -13.19 -3.28
CA GLN A 290 -4.96 -13.43 -1.88
C GLN A 290 -5.18 -14.92 -1.55
N PRO A 291 -4.21 -15.83 -1.82
CA PRO A 291 -4.43 -17.27 -1.77
C PRO A 291 -5.02 -17.74 -0.43
N ARG A 292 -6.22 -18.31 -0.50
CA ARG A 292 -7.05 -18.84 0.59
C ARG A 292 -7.58 -17.77 1.55
N ASN A 293 -7.46 -16.48 1.21
CA ASN A 293 -7.66 -15.34 2.10
C ASN A 293 -8.66 -14.29 1.55
N PRO A 294 -9.88 -14.66 1.14
CA PRO A 294 -10.88 -13.69 0.65
C PRO A 294 -11.29 -12.67 1.73
N TRP A 295 -11.05 -12.95 3.02
CA TRP A 295 -11.34 -12.04 4.14
C TRP A 295 -10.64 -10.68 4.07
N SER A 296 -9.54 -10.58 3.32
CA SER A 296 -8.81 -9.32 3.09
C SER A 296 -8.86 -8.88 1.62
N ASP A 297 -9.82 -9.40 0.84
CA ASP A 297 -10.01 -9.03 -0.56
C ASP A 297 -10.69 -7.67 -0.70
N GLY A 298 -11.72 -7.36 0.09
CA GLY A 298 -12.30 -6.01 0.19
C GLY A 298 -13.65 -5.66 -0.46
N PRO A 299 -14.20 -6.31 -1.52
CA PRO A 299 -15.47 -5.89 -2.12
C PRO A 299 -16.62 -5.87 -1.11
N GLU A 300 -17.28 -4.72 -1.01
CA GLU A 300 -18.32 -4.44 -0.02
C GLU A 300 -19.53 -5.39 -0.21
N TYR A 301 -20.02 -5.97 0.89
CA TYR A 301 -21.07 -6.99 0.96
C TYR A 301 -20.79 -8.30 0.18
N VAL A 302 -19.65 -8.44 -0.50
CA VAL A 302 -19.20 -9.72 -1.07
C VAL A 302 -18.31 -10.46 -0.08
N THR A 303 -17.13 -9.91 0.27
CA THR A 303 -16.19 -10.55 1.20
C THR A 303 -16.17 -9.93 2.59
N GLN A 304 -16.58 -8.66 2.72
CA GLN A 304 -16.68 -7.99 4.01
C GLN A 304 -17.84 -7.00 4.04
N CYS A 305 -18.38 -6.76 5.24
CA CYS A 305 -19.16 -5.54 5.48
C CYS A 305 -18.19 -4.33 5.57
N PRO A 306 -18.68 -3.10 5.36
CA PRO A 306 -17.82 -1.92 5.33
C PRO A 306 -17.17 -1.60 6.66
N ILE A 307 -15.99 -0.99 6.60
CA ILE A 307 -15.37 -0.33 7.75
C ILE A 307 -16.17 0.96 8.01
N ARG A 308 -16.95 0.99 9.08
CA ARG A 308 -17.76 2.17 9.46
C ARG A 308 -16.89 3.37 9.84
N PRO A 309 -17.40 4.62 9.76
CA PRO A 309 -16.73 5.81 10.27
C PRO A 309 -16.16 5.63 11.69
N GLY A 310 -14.90 6.01 11.89
CA GLY A 310 -14.15 5.80 13.14
C GLY A 310 -13.61 4.37 13.35
N GLY A 311 -13.97 3.42 12.48
CA GLY A 311 -13.53 2.03 12.55
C GLY A 311 -12.11 1.79 12.03
N LYS A 312 -11.60 0.58 12.33
CA LYS A 312 -10.32 0.05 11.84
C LYS A 312 -10.54 -1.37 11.32
N PHE A 313 -9.85 -1.74 10.24
CA PHE A 313 -9.65 -3.14 9.86
C PHE A 313 -8.19 -3.37 9.42
N SER A 314 -7.57 -4.43 9.92
CA SER A 314 -6.21 -4.83 9.55
C SER A 314 -6.28 -5.90 8.47
N GLN A 315 -6.03 -5.53 7.22
CA GLN A 315 -6.06 -6.44 6.07
C GLN A 315 -4.69 -7.11 5.89
N LYS A 316 -4.68 -8.43 5.75
CA LYS A 316 -3.49 -9.21 5.41
C LYS A 316 -3.44 -9.36 3.90
N VAL A 317 -2.39 -8.88 3.25
CA VAL A 317 -2.24 -8.91 1.78
C VAL A 317 -1.13 -9.89 1.45
N ILE A 318 -1.49 -10.99 0.79
CA ILE A 318 -0.61 -12.11 0.49
C ILE A 318 -0.27 -12.08 -1.01
N PHE A 319 0.93 -11.60 -1.35
CA PHE A 319 1.47 -11.72 -2.70
C PHE A 319 2.01 -13.14 -2.91
N SER A 320 1.96 -13.61 -4.14
CA SER A 320 2.12 -14.98 -4.56
C SER A 320 2.97 -15.08 -5.83
N GLU A 321 2.33 -15.18 -7.00
CA GLU A 321 2.95 -15.28 -8.31
C GLU A 321 3.23 -13.92 -8.98
N GLU A 322 2.58 -12.85 -8.49
CA GLU A 322 2.54 -11.55 -9.15
C GLU A 322 3.92 -10.87 -9.15
N GLU A 323 4.30 -10.25 -10.26
CA GLU A 323 5.53 -9.47 -10.44
C GLU A 323 5.35 -8.40 -11.52
N GLY A 324 5.57 -7.13 -11.17
CA GLY A 324 5.31 -5.99 -12.04
C GLY A 324 4.51 -4.90 -11.32
N THR A 325 3.45 -4.42 -11.96
CA THR A 325 2.58 -3.37 -11.42
C THR A 325 1.17 -3.90 -11.17
N LEU A 326 0.66 -3.62 -9.97
CA LEU A 326 -0.72 -3.79 -9.56
C LEU A 326 -1.22 -2.45 -8.99
N TRP A 327 -2.40 -2.43 -8.38
CA TRP A 327 -2.91 -1.23 -7.71
C TRP A 327 -3.86 -1.58 -6.57
N TRP A 328 -4.19 -0.61 -5.73
CA TRP A 328 -5.20 -0.73 -4.69
C TRP A 328 -6.23 0.38 -4.86
N HIS A 329 -7.47 0.12 -4.48
CA HIS A 329 -8.55 1.09 -4.53
C HIS A 329 -9.65 0.81 -3.51
N ALA A 330 -10.49 1.79 -3.21
CA ALA A 330 -11.72 1.53 -2.45
C ALA A 330 -12.70 0.67 -3.27
N HIS A 331 -13.44 -0.24 -2.62
CA HIS A 331 -14.37 -1.15 -3.29
C HIS A 331 -15.76 -1.08 -2.62
N SER A 332 -16.23 0.17 -2.49
CA SER A 332 -17.41 0.61 -1.75
C SER A 332 -17.90 1.93 -2.32
N ASP A 333 -19.08 1.92 -2.96
CA ASP A 333 -19.57 2.98 -3.86
C ASP A 333 -18.48 3.46 -4.84
N TRP A 334 -18.60 4.69 -5.37
CA TRP A 334 -17.64 5.25 -6.33
C TRP A 334 -16.39 5.86 -5.66
N SER A 335 -16.09 5.48 -4.41
CA SER A 335 -15.02 6.08 -3.60
C SER A 335 -13.63 5.93 -4.23
N ARG A 336 -13.42 4.93 -5.10
CA ARG A 336 -12.16 4.76 -5.84
C ARG A 336 -11.81 5.89 -6.80
N ALA A 337 -12.74 6.78 -7.15
CA ALA A 337 -12.43 7.96 -7.96
C ALA A 337 -11.29 8.79 -7.35
N THR A 338 -11.15 8.80 -6.02
CA THR A 338 -10.05 9.48 -5.32
C THR A 338 -9.30 8.62 -4.29
N VAL A 339 -9.87 7.48 -3.88
CA VAL A 339 -9.22 6.50 -2.96
C VAL A 339 -8.62 5.36 -3.78
N HIS A 340 -7.45 5.60 -4.37
CA HIS A 340 -6.66 4.61 -5.11
C HIS A 340 -5.15 4.92 -5.07
N GLY A 341 -4.31 3.93 -5.36
CA GLY A 341 -2.86 4.10 -5.52
C GLY A 341 -2.18 2.87 -6.12
N ALA A 342 -0.97 3.02 -6.64
CA ALA A 342 -0.24 1.92 -7.28
C ALA A 342 0.34 0.92 -6.27
N ILE A 343 0.55 -0.32 -6.71
CA ILE A 343 1.37 -1.34 -6.03
C ILE A 343 2.49 -1.72 -6.99
N VAL A 344 3.73 -1.71 -6.52
CA VAL A 344 4.90 -2.17 -7.28
C VAL A 344 5.42 -3.45 -6.65
N VAL A 345 5.22 -4.56 -7.35
CA VAL A 345 5.69 -5.90 -6.95
C VAL A 345 7.01 -6.16 -7.66
N LYS A 346 8.12 -6.01 -6.93
CA LYS A 346 9.48 -6.16 -7.45
C LYS A 346 9.85 -7.64 -7.61
N PRO A 347 10.85 -7.95 -8.47
CA PRO A 347 11.49 -9.26 -8.51
C PRO A 347 11.90 -9.73 -7.12
N LYS A 348 11.70 -11.01 -6.85
CA LYS A 348 12.09 -11.66 -5.59
C LYS A 348 13.57 -11.34 -5.26
N PRO A 349 13.94 -11.08 -3.99
CA PRO A 349 15.34 -10.80 -3.64
C PRO A 349 16.30 -11.88 -4.17
N GLY A 350 17.28 -11.46 -4.98
CA GLY A 350 18.21 -12.34 -5.68
C GLY A 350 17.90 -12.61 -7.17
N THR A 351 16.72 -12.23 -7.66
CA THR A 351 16.34 -12.26 -9.08
C THR A 351 16.38 -10.86 -9.71
N THR A 352 16.20 -10.79 -11.03
CA THR A 352 16.20 -9.53 -11.81
C THR A 352 15.07 -9.52 -12.83
N TYR A 353 14.69 -8.32 -13.30
CA TYR A 353 13.80 -8.18 -14.46
C TYR A 353 14.32 -8.98 -15.68
N PRO A 354 13.43 -9.56 -16.51
CA PRO A 354 13.79 -10.23 -17.78
C PRO A 354 14.22 -9.25 -18.89
N PHE A 355 14.41 -7.97 -18.55
CA PHE A 355 14.87 -6.90 -19.42
C PHE A 355 15.93 -6.05 -18.68
N PRO A 356 16.79 -5.31 -19.40
CA PRO A 356 17.82 -4.49 -18.77
C PRO A 356 17.25 -3.55 -17.71
N LYS A 357 17.83 -3.59 -16.50
CA LYS A 357 17.34 -2.83 -15.33
C LYS A 357 17.13 -1.35 -15.70
N PRO A 358 15.90 -0.81 -15.54
CA PRO A 358 15.61 0.57 -15.92
C PRO A 358 16.40 1.55 -15.03
N HIS A 359 16.68 2.74 -15.56
CA HIS A 359 17.36 3.79 -14.82
C HIS A 359 16.52 4.31 -13.66
N LYS A 360 15.20 4.46 -13.87
CA LYS A 360 14.18 4.75 -12.85
C LYS A 360 12.85 4.09 -13.23
N GLU A 361 12.03 3.85 -12.21
CA GLU A 361 10.67 3.34 -12.32
C GLU A 361 9.70 4.44 -11.88
N VAL A 362 8.57 4.62 -12.58
CA VAL A 362 7.66 5.77 -12.39
C VAL A 362 6.21 5.34 -12.54
N PRO A 363 5.39 5.41 -11.47
CA PRO A 363 3.94 5.26 -11.56
C PRO A 363 3.29 6.34 -12.44
N VAL A 364 2.38 5.91 -13.31
CA VAL A 364 1.59 6.76 -14.20
C VAL A 364 0.13 6.32 -14.06
N ILE A 365 -0.57 6.89 -13.08
CA ILE A 365 -1.96 6.56 -12.77
C ILE A 365 -2.86 7.45 -13.63
N LEU A 366 -3.61 6.83 -14.54
CA LEU A 366 -4.69 7.48 -15.28
C LEU A 366 -5.95 7.46 -14.42
N GLY A 367 -6.72 8.54 -14.43
CA GLY A 367 -7.96 8.64 -13.64
C GLY A 367 -8.86 9.77 -14.12
N GLU A 368 -9.98 9.99 -13.43
CA GLU A 368 -11.00 10.99 -13.78
C GLU A 368 -11.22 12.01 -12.66
N TRP A 369 -11.68 13.20 -13.01
CA TRP A 369 -12.04 14.25 -12.08
C TRP A 369 -13.40 14.86 -12.41
N TRP A 370 -14.29 14.88 -11.41
CA TRP A 370 -15.52 15.67 -11.39
C TRP A 370 -15.32 16.90 -10.50
N LYS A 371 -15.84 18.07 -10.88
CA LYS A 371 -15.99 19.22 -9.98
C LYS A 371 -17.07 18.97 -8.92
N LYS A 372 -18.12 18.25 -9.29
CA LYS A 372 -19.15 17.75 -8.36
C LYS A 372 -18.54 16.71 -7.41
N ASP A 373 -19.12 16.54 -6.22
CA ASP A 373 -18.75 15.42 -5.35
C ASP A 373 -19.12 14.09 -6.04
N VAL A 374 -18.20 13.12 -6.03
CA VAL A 374 -18.41 11.81 -6.66
C VAL A 374 -19.48 11.01 -5.91
N VAL A 375 -19.60 11.20 -4.59
CA VAL A 375 -20.68 10.61 -3.78
C VAL A 375 -22.04 11.14 -4.24
N GLU A 376 -22.15 12.42 -4.62
CA GLU A 376 -23.37 12.97 -5.21
C GLU A 376 -23.62 12.51 -6.66
N VAL A 377 -22.56 12.28 -7.46
CA VAL A 377 -22.70 11.70 -8.82
C VAL A 377 -23.31 10.30 -8.74
N TYR A 378 -22.77 9.46 -7.86
CA TYR A 378 -23.28 8.12 -7.58
C TYR A 378 -24.73 8.15 -7.04
N ASN A 379 -25.00 8.96 -6.02
CA ASN A 379 -26.33 9.07 -5.43
C ASN A 379 -27.38 9.56 -6.43
N ASP A 380 -27.03 10.46 -7.35
CA ASP A 380 -27.96 10.92 -8.38
C ASP A 380 -28.24 9.84 -9.44
N LEU A 381 -27.24 9.08 -9.90
CA LEU A 381 -27.46 7.91 -10.75
C LEU A 381 -28.41 6.91 -10.06
N GLN A 382 -28.14 6.59 -8.79
CA GLN A 382 -28.95 5.63 -8.03
C GLN A 382 -30.37 6.14 -7.74
N ARG A 383 -30.56 7.44 -7.56
CA ARG A 383 -31.86 8.07 -7.30
C ARG A 383 -32.71 8.21 -8.57
N THR A 384 -32.10 8.66 -9.67
CA THR A 384 -32.82 8.97 -10.93
C THR A 384 -32.98 7.75 -11.83
N GLY A 385 -32.10 6.76 -11.74
CA GLY A 385 -32.01 5.66 -12.70
C GLY A 385 -31.54 6.08 -14.09
N SER A 386 -31.00 7.30 -14.26
CA SER A 386 -30.34 7.72 -15.49
C SER A 386 -28.88 7.26 -15.52
N ASP A 387 -28.17 7.64 -16.59
CA ASP A 387 -26.72 7.54 -16.62
C ASP A 387 -26.09 8.55 -15.65
N ALA A 388 -24.81 8.36 -15.35
CA ALA A 388 -24.02 9.30 -14.56
C ALA A 388 -23.65 10.56 -15.36
N SER A 389 -23.35 11.64 -14.64
CA SER A 389 -22.66 12.77 -15.25
C SER A 389 -21.22 12.38 -15.62
N ILE A 390 -20.81 12.68 -16.85
CA ILE A 390 -19.41 12.54 -17.31
C ILE A 390 -18.43 13.34 -16.44
N SER A 391 -17.15 12.97 -16.45
CA SER A 391 -16.09 13.75 -15.79
C SER A 391 -15.89 15.12 -16.43
N ASP A 392 -15.33 16.06 -15.65
CA ASP A 392 -14.89 17.36 -16.15
C ASP A 392 -13.50 17.30 -16.80
N ALA A 393 -12.68 16.29 -16.44
CA ALA A 393 -11.39 15.99 -17.06
C ALA A 393 -10.89 14.58 -16.71
N TYR A 394 -10.22 13.92 -17.65
CA TYR A 394 -9.21 12.90 -17.34
C TYR A 394 -7.98 13.51 -16.66
N THR A 395 -7.20 12.67 -15.98
CA THR A 395 -5.98 13.07 -15.24
C THR A 395 -4.85 12.06 -15.42
N ILE A 396 -3.61 12.54 -15.32
CA ILE A 396 -2.40 11.73 -15.14
C ILE A 396 -1.80 12.10 -13.78
N ASN A 397 -1.64 11.11 -12.89
CA ASN A 397 -1.20 11.29 -11.51
C ASN A 397 -2.01 12.39 -10.77
N GLY A 398 -3.34 12.40 -10.95
CA GLY A 398 -4.26 13.36 -10.34
C GLY A 398 -4.23 14.78 -10.95
N GLN A 399 -3.53 14.97 -12.06
CA GLN A 399 -3.40 16.27 -12.73
C GLN A 399 -4.05 16.27 -14.13
N PRO A 400 -4.99 17.19 -14.44
CA PRO A 400 -5.61 17.27 -15.76
C PRO A 400 -4.64 17.57 -16.91
N GLY A 401 -3.63 18.41 -16.66
CA GLY A 401 -2.60 18.76 -17.64
C GLY A 401 -2.71 20.16 -18.25
N ASP A 402 -1.87 20.42 -19.25
CA ASP A 402 -1.65 21.74 -19.87
C ASP A 402 -2.85 22.28 -20.65
N LEU A 403 -3.75 21.39 -21.10
CA LEU A 403 -4.93 21.71 -21.91
C LEU A 403 -6.12 22.23 -21.07
N HIS A 404 -5.99 22.21 -19.74
CA HIS A 404 -7.08 22.48 -18.80
C HIS A 404 -6.90 23.78 -18.01
N PRO A 405 -8.00 24.50 -17.68
CA PRO A 405 -7.93 25.71 -16.88
C PRO A 405 -7.36 25.43 -15.48
N CYS A 406 -6.59 26.38 -14.95
CA CYS A 406 -5.90 26.28 -13.66
C CYS A 406 -5.03 25.03 -13.44
N SER A 407 -4.61 24.31 -14.49
CA SER A 407 -3.93 23.01 -14.36
C SER A 407 -2.47 23.00 -14.88
N LYS A 408 -2.12 23.91 -15.80
CA LYS A 408 -0.79 24.01 -16.44
C LYS A 408 0.42 24.09 -15.49
N ASN A 409 0.28 24.77 -14.35
CA ASN A 409 1.40 24.91 -13.41
C ASN A 409 1.66 23.63 -12.58
N GLU A 410 0.66 22.76 -12.45
CA GLU A 410 0.75 21.51 -11.68
C GLU A 410 0.88 20.26 -12.55
N THR A 411 0.90 20.42 -13.89
CA THR A 411 1.00 19.34 -14.86
C THR A 411 2.18 18.42 -14.54
N PHE A 412 1.93 17.11 -14.44
CA PHE A 412 2.93 16.13 -14.07
C PHE A 412 4.11 16.16 -15.05
N LYS A 413 5.35 16.10 -14.52
CA LYS A 413 6.58 16.14 -15.31
C LYS A 413 7.50 14.97 -14.98
N LEU A 414 7.78 14.13 -15.97
CA LEU A 414 8.81 13.12 -15.93
C LEU A 414 10.11 13.70 -16.49
N ARG A 415 11.11 13.91 -15.62
CA ARG A 415 12.45 14.34 -16.05
C ARG A 415 13.31 13.16 -16.48
N VAL A 416 13.84 13.23 -17.70
CA VAL A 416 14.63 12.17 -18.33
C VAL A 416 16.02 12.62 -18.73
N ASP A 417 16.98 11.71 -18.70
CA ASP A 417 18.35 11.89 -19.12
C ASP A 417 18.55 11.17 -20.46
N TYR A 418 19.18 11.84 -21.44
CA TYR A 418 19.36 11.28 -22.78
C TYR A 418 20.10 9.93 -22.75
N GLY A 419 19.61 8.96 -23.53
CA GLY A 419 20.13 7.60 -23.61
C GLY A 419 19.81 6.72 -22.39
N LYS A 420 18.95 7.14 -21.47
CA LYS A 420 18.44 6.31 -20.37
C LYS A 420 17.09 5.69 -20.69
N THR A 421 16.83 4.52 -20.14
CA THR A 421 15.53 3.84 -20.23
C THR A 421 14.79 3.94 -18.90
N TYR A 422 13.50 4.24 -18.94
CA TYR A 422 12.61 4.41 -17.79
C TYR A 422 11.51 3.37 -17.87
N LEU A 423 11.13 2.76 -16.74
CA LEU A 423 9.96 1.89 -16.67
C LEU A 423 8.77 2.70 -16.18
N LEU A 424 7.81 2.94 -17.07
CA LEU A 424 6.53 3.54 -16.76
C LEU A 424 5.59 2.44 -16.28
N ARG A 425 5.07 2.62 -15.07
CA ARG A 425 4.17 1.69 -14.40
C ARG A 425 2.76 2.25 -14.51
N ILE A 426 2.10 1.96 -15.64
CA ILE A 426 0.84 2.59 -16.03
C ILE A 426 -0.32 1.83 -15.38
N VAL A 427 -1.24 2.55 -14.76
CA VAL A 427 -2.46 2.01 -14.14
C VAL A 427 -3.64 2.79 -14.70
N ASN A 428 -4.69 2.12 -15.19
CA ASN A 428 -5.95 2.81 -15.46
C ASN A 428 -6.89 2.68 -14.25
N ALA A 429 -6.88 3.72 -13.41
CA ALA A 429 -7.77 3.90 -12.27
C ALA A 429 -8.98 4.79 -12.62
N ALA A 430 -9.23 5.07 -13.91
CA ALA A 430 -10.47 5.70 -14.35
C ALA A 430 -11.68 4.84 -13.96
N VAL A 431 -12.80 5.52 -13.77
CA VAL A 431 -14.04 5.01 -13.20
C VAL A 431 -15.01 4.60 -14.33
N GLN A 432 -14.96 5.26 -15.49
CA GLN A 432 -15.95 5.11 -16.57
C GLN A 432 -15.41 4.69 -17.93
N ASP A 433 -14.13 4.92 -18.24
CA ASP A 433 -13.66 4.89 -19.64
C ASP A 433 -12.33 4.14 -19.87
N ILE A 434 -12.28 3.47 -21.03
CA ILE A 434 -11.06 2.89 -21.62
C ILE A 434 -10.25 4.03 -22.25
N LEU A 435 -8.93 4.01 -22.11
CA LEU A 435 -8.06 5.10 -22.56
C LEU A 435 -7.03 4.61 -23.58
N PHE A 436 -6.87 5.36 -24.67
CA PHE A 436 -5.63 5.38 -25.44
C PHE A 436 -4.59 6.23 -24.72
N PHE A 437 -3.35 5.76 -24.67
CA PHE A 437 -2.22 6.48 -24.08
C PHE A 437 -0.99 6.45 -25.00
N GLY A 438 -0.24 7.55 -25.08
CA GLY A 438 0.95 7.66 -25.93
C GLY A 438 1.89 8.78 -25.49
N ILE A 439 3.12 8.79 -26.02
CA ILE A 439 4.14 9.81 -25.75
C ILE A 439 4.70 10.34 -27.07
N ALA A 440 4.67 11.66 -27.25
CA ALA A 440 5.06 12.28 -28.53
C ALA A 440 6.50 11.91 -28.91
N ASN A 441 6.69 11.44 -30.14
CA ASN A 441 7.95 10.97 -30.73
C ASN A 441 8.65 9.80 -29.99
N HIS A 442 8.02 9.16 -29.01
CA HIS A 442 8.61 8.02 -28.30
C HIS A 442 7.79 6.75 -28.53
N LYS A 443 8.46 5.68 -28.95
CA LYS A 443 7.87 4.33 -28.97
C LYS A 443 7.79 3.79 -27.55
N LEU A 444 6.68 3.14 -27.24
CA LEU A 444 6.41 2.44 -25.99
C LEU A 444 6.78 0.96 -26.18
N THR A 445 7.61 0.38 -25.31
CA THR A 445 7.87 -1.07 -25.33
C THR A 445 7.19 -1.72 -24.13
N VAL A 446 6.04 -2.33 -24.34
CA VAL A 446 5.27 -3.04 -23.30
C VAL A 446 6.03 -4.32 -22.93
N VAL A 447 6.27 -4.53 -21.63
CA VAL A 447 7.04 -5.67 -21.08
C VAL A 447 6.31 -6.40 -19.94
N GLY A 448 5.20 -5.86 -19.44
CA GLY A 448 4.30 -6.57 -18.53
C GLY A 448 2.90 -5.97 -18.53
N THR A 449 1.94 -6.73 -18.01
CA THR A 449 0.57 -6.30 -17.76
C THR A 449 0.03 -7.06 -16.54
N ASP A 450 -0.82 -6.44 -15.74
CA ASP A 450 -1.61 -7.10 -14.69
C ASP A 450 -0.81 -7.91 -13.65
N GLY A 451 0.48 -7.59 -13.45
CA GLY A 451 1.37 -8.33 -12.55
C GLY A 451 2.04 -9.56 -13.17
N ALA A 452 2.09 -9.66 -14.51
CA ALA A 452 2.82 -10.68 -15.26
C ALA A 452 3.67 -10.09 -16.39
N TYR A 453 4.78 -10.74 -16.73
CA TYR A 453 5.62 -10.32 -17.86
C TYR A 453 5.07 -10.81 -19.21
N VAL A 454 5.22 -9.97 -20.24
CA VAL A 454 4.85 -10.29 -21.62
C VAL A 454 6.07 -10.25 -22.54
N LYS A 455 5.97 -10.94 -23.69
CA LYS A 455 6.95 -10.82 -24.76
C LYS A 455 7.00 -9.36 -25.24
N PRO A 456 8.16 -8.68 -25.30
CA PRO A 456 8.21 -7.24 -25.53
C PRO A 456 7.53 -6.77 -26.82
N VAL A 457 6.51 -5.93 -26.71
CA VAL A 457 5.75 -5.37 -27.86
C VAL A 457 6.05 -3.88 -28.00
N LYS A 458 6.51 -3.42 -29.17
CA LYS A 458 6.89 -2.03 -29.43
C LYS A 458 5.83 -1.29 -30.25
N VAL A 459 5.14 -0.32 -29.63
CA VAL A 459 3.96 0.38 -30.17
C VAL A 459 4.11 1.91 -30.07
N ASP A 460 3.24 2.67 -30.76
CA ASP A 460 3.16 4.14 -30.63
C ASP A 460 2.19 4.59 -29.51
N TYR A 461 1.17 3.77 -29.26
CA TYR A 461 0.16 3.96 -28.23
C TYR A 461 -0.21 2.62 -27.62
N ILE A 462 -0.75 2.64 -26.41
CA ILE A 462 -1.43 1.51 -25.78
C ILE A 462 -2.93 1.82 -25.66
N THR A 463 -3.75 0.78 -25.61
CA THR A 463 -5.14 0.84 -25.16
C THR A 463 -5.17 0.19 -23.78
N ILE A 464 -5.66 0.88 -22.75
CA ILE A 464 -5.71 0.37 -21.38
C ILE A 464 -7.09 0.63 -20.77
N ALA A 465 -7.74 -0.44 -20.32
CA ALA A 465 -9.07 -0.37 -19.72
C ALA A 465 -8.99 -0.25 -18.18
N PRO A 466 -10.01 0.33 -17.50
CA PRO A 466 -10.10 0.33 -16.05
C PRO A 466 -9.87 -1.06 -15.46
N GLY A 467 -9.09 -1.14 -14.38
CA GLY A 467 -8.61 -2.41 -13.82
C GLY A 467 -7.20 -2.78 -14.29
N GLN A 468 -6.88 -2.57 -15.57
CA GLN A 468 -5.62 -3.02 -16.14
C GLN A 468 -4.41 -2.19 -15.71
N THR A 469 -3.25 -2.85 -15.67
CA THR A 469 -1.94 -2.22 -15.55
C THR A 469 -1.05 -2.59 -16.74
N MET A 470 -0.11 -1.72 -17.10
CA MET A 470 0.88 -1.97 -18.14
C MET A 470 2.26 -1.44 -17.74
N ASP A 471 3.26 -2.31 -17.78
CA ASP A 471 4.67 -2.01 -17.57
C ASP A 471 5.33 -1.70 -18.93
N VAL A 472 5.81 -0.47 -19.09
CA VAL A 472 6.26 0.08 -20.38
C VAL A 472 7.64 0.70 -20.29
N LEU A 473 8.59 0.20 -21.06
CA LEU A 473 9.91 0.82 -21.22
C LEU A 473 9.85 2.02 -22.19
N LEU A 474 10.26 3.17 -21.67
CA LEU A 474 10.47 4.43 -22.40
C LEU A 474 11.98 4.67 -22.55
N GLU A 475 12.47 4.64 -23.80
CA GLU A 475 13.85 4.99 -24.14
C GLU A 475 13.97 6.49 -24.42
N ALA A 476 14.73 7.23 -23.63
CA ALA A 476 14.90 8.68 -23.77
C ALA A 476 15.94 9.01 -24.87
N ASN A 477 15.60 8.75 -26.13
CA ASN A 477 16.49 8.85 -27.29
C ASN A 477 16.19 10.02 -28.26
N GLN A 478 15.19 10.85 -27.95
CA GLN A 478 14.81 12.01 -28.75
C GLN A 478 15.71 13.23 -28.49
N ALA A 479 15.52 14.30 -29.26
CA ALA A 479 16.23 15.55 -29.05
C ALA A 479 15.97 16.13 -27.64
N LEU A 480 16.90 16.94 -27.13
CA LEU A 480 16.75 17.59 -25.82
C LEU A 480 15.65 18.66 -25.87
N ASP A 481 14.43 18.26 -25.55
CA ASP A 481 13.24 19.10 -25.53
C ASP A 481 12.15 18.53 -24.58
N ARG A 482 10.90 18.96 -24.76
CA ARG A 482 9.72 18.54 -24.03
C ARG A 482 8.71 17.87 -24.96
N TYR A 483 8.14 16.77 -24.51
CA TYR A 483 7.20 15.93 -25.26
C TYR A 483 5.97 15.66 -24.40
N TYR A 484 4.74 15.79 -24.93
CA TYR A 484 3.57 15.39 -24.16
C TYR A 484 3.47 13.86 -24.10
N MET A 485 3.31 13.37 -22.88
CA MET A 485 2.58 12.16 -22.56
C MET A 485 1.09 12.55 -22.54
N ALA A 486 0.22 11.80 -23.22
CA ALA A 486 -1.21 12.12 -23.27
C ALA A 486 -2.09 10.88 -23.21
N ALA A 487 -3.28 11.02 -22.65
CA ALA A 487 -4.33 10.02 -22.68
C ALA A 487 -5.69 10.61 -23.10
N LYS A 488 -6.47 9.80 -23.82
CA LYS A 488 -7.78 10.15 -24.38
C LYS A 488 -8.67 8.91 -24.45
N VAL A 489 -9.97 9.09 -24.25
CA VAL A 489 -11.01 8.07 -24.36
C VAL A 489 -10.96 7.23 -25.65
N TYR A 490 -11.16 5.92 -25.48
CA TYR A 490 -11.75 5.00 -26.45
C TYR A 490 -13.19 4.70 -26.02
N SER A 491 -14.16 4.89 -26.92
CA SER A 491 -15.56 4.56 -26.72
C SER A 491 -16.23 4.18 -28.04
N SER A 492 -16.79 2.97 -28.08
CA SER A 492 -17.61 2.45 -29.17
C SER A 492 -19.11 2.72 -28.98
N ALA A 493 -19.51 3.15 -27.78
CA ALA A 493 -20.91 3.26 -27.37
C ALA A 493 -21.68 4.31 -28.20
N VAL A 494 -22.79 3.89 -28.80
CA VAL A 494 -23.57 4.75 -29.70
C VAL A 494 -24.56 5.61 -28.92
N ARG A 495 -24.46 6.94 -29.05
CA ARG A 495 -25.34 7.96 -28.41
C ARG A 495 -25.23 8.05 -26.87
N VAL A 496 -24.22 7.44 -26.27
CA VAL A 496 -23.85 7.65 -24.87
C VAL A 496 -22.92 8.88 -24.77
N GLN A 497 -23.05 9.68 -23.71
CA GLN A 497 -22.13 10.80 -23.45
C GLN A 497 -20.90 10.29 -22.71
N PHE A 498 -19.73 10.82 -23.05
CA PHE A 498 -18.45 10.51 -22.42
C PHE A 498 -17.59 11.78 -22.34
N ASP A 499 -16.57 11.79 -21.48
CA ASP A 499 -15.60 12.87 -21.43
C ASP A 499 -14.71 12.80 -22.69
N ASN A 500 -14.81 13.79 -23.57
CA ASN A 500 -14.01 13.86 -24.80
C ASN A 500 -12.80 14.81 -24.66
N THR A 501 -12.36 15.09 -23.44
CA THR A 501 -11.14 15.84 -23.19
C THR A 501 -9.90 14.97 -23.42
N THR A 502 -8.73 15.57 -23.29
CA THR A 502 -7.44 14.87 -23.36
C THR A 502 -6.61 15.34 -22.19
N THR A 503 -6.09 14.41 -21.39
CA THR A 503 -5.19 14.72 -20.29
C THR A 503 -3.74 14.68 -20.77
N THR A 504 -2.88 15.52 -20.17
CA THR A 504 -1.47 15.62 -20.57
C THR A 504 -0.52 15.70 -19.38
N ALA A 505 0.66 15.12 -19.57
CA ALA A 505 1.84 15.22 -18.73
C ALA A 505 3.07 15.45 -19.64
N ILE A 506 4.20 15.84 -19.08
CA ILE A 506 5.37 16.25 -19.87
C ILE A 506 6.57 15.34 -19.59
N VAL A 507 7.13 14.74 -20.62
CA VAL A 507 8.50 14.20 -20.61
C VAL A 507 9.44 15.37 -20.90
N GLU A 508 10.30 15.73 -19.93
CA GLU A 508 11.19 16.90 -19.96
C GLU A 508 12.66 16.42 -19.93
N TYR A 509 13.40 16.62 -21.02
CA TYR A 509 14.82 16.22 -21.07
C TYR A 509 15.69 17.15 -20.21
N ASN A 510 16.53 16.55 -19.37
CA ASN A 510 17.53 17.26 -18.60
C ASN A 510 18.66 17.78 -19.51
N GLY A 511 19.12 19.00 -19.24
CA GLY A 511 20.23 19.63 -19.94
C GLY A 511 19.94 21.07 -20.33
N LYS A 512 20.99 21.85 -20.61
CA LYS A 512 20.86 23.22 -21.12
C LYS A 512 20.42 23.19 -22.58
N HIS A 513 19.13 23.36 -22.81
CA HIS A 513 18.53 23.53 -24.12
C HIS A 513 17.55 24.71 -24.09
N ILE A 514 17.33 25.34 -25.24
CA ILE A 514 16.19 26.24 -25.44
C ILE A 514 15.08 25.35 -25.99
N PRO A 515 13.91 25.23 -25.33
CA PRO A 515 12.80 24.44 -25.86
C PRO A 515 12.44 24.92 -27.27
N SER A 516 12.27 24.01 -28.24
CA SER A 516 12.03 24.42 -29.64
C SER A 516 10.69 25.13 -29.82
N SER A 517 9.75 24.91 -28.90
CA SER A 517 8.42 25.49 -28.85
C SER A 517 8.02 25.83 -27.42
N SER A 518 7.14 26.83 -27.27
CA SER A 518 6.46 27.12 -25.99
C SER A 518 5.57 25.95 -25.54
N THR A 519 5.03 25.19 -26.49
CA THR A 519 4.12 24.06 -26.29
C THR A 519 4.77 22.77 -26.80
N PRO A 520 4.93 21.73 -25.96
CA PRO A 520 5.39 20.40 -26.38
C PRO A 520 4.58 19.80 -27.53
N SER A 521 5.19 18.87 -28.28
CA SER A 521 4.48 18.09 -29.30
C SER A 521 3.48 17.11 -28.67
N MET A 522 2.34 16.89 -29.33
CA MET A 522 1.35 15.89 -28.95
C MET A 522 1.61 14.54 -29.65
N PRO A 523 1.35 13.40 -29.01
CA PRO A 523 1.36 12.09 -29.66
C PRO A 523 0.20 11.97 -30.66
N SER A 524 0.38 11.13 -31.69
CA SER A 524 -0.69 10.72 -32.59
C SER A 524 -1.50 9.61 -31.94
N LEU A 525 -2.55 9.97 -31.20
CA LEU A 525 -3.51 9.00 -30.66
C LEU A 525 -4.63 8.67 -31.67
N PRO A 526 -5.23 7.46 -31.61
CA PRO A 526 -6.35 7.09 -32.48
C PRO A 526 -7.60 7.99 -32.33
N ALA A 527 -8.55 7.82 -33.26
CA ALA A 527 -9.90 8.35 -33.08
C ALA A 527 -10.58 7.64 -31.89
N PHE A 528 -11.46 8.34 -31.17
CA PHE A 528 -12.07 7.78 -29.95
C PHE A 528 -12.90 6.51 -30.23
N ASN A 529 -13.41 6.37 -31.45
CA ASN A 529 -14.23 5.25 -31.91
C ASN A 529 -13.45 4.27 -32.81
N ASP A 530 -12.12 4.27 -32.77
CA ASP A 530 -11.30 3.33 -33.55
C ASP A 530 -11.18 1.97 -32.84
N THR A 531 -12.17 1.11 -33.07
CA THR A 531 -12.23 -0.25 -32.52
C THR A 531 -11.12 -1.17 -33.04
N ASN A 532 -10.53 -0.89 -34.21
CA ASN A 532 -9.37 -1.66 -34.67
C ASN A 532 -8.11 -1.28 -33.88
N ALA A 533 -7.94 0.02 -33.59
CA ALA A 533 -6.88 0.49 -32.72
C ALA A 533 -7.03 -0.01 -31.27
N SER A 534 -8.25 -0.13 -30.75
CA SER A 534 -8.48 -0.57 -29.37
C SER A 534 -7.97 -1.99 -29.12
N VAL A 535 -8.27 -2.94 -30.02
CA VAL A 535 -7.84 -4.36 -29.92
C VAL A 535 -6.44 -4.65 -30.48
N ASN A 536 -5.78 -3.68 -31.11
CA ASN A 536 -4.48 -3.86 -31.76
C ASN A 536 -3.40 -4.40 -30.81
N LEU A 537 -3.33 -3.85 -29.59
CA LEU A 537 -2.38 -4.35 -28.57
C LEU A 537 -2.78 -5.73 -28.06
N LEU A 538 -4.07 -5.97 -27.80
CA LEU A 538 -4.60 -7.28 -27.36
C LEU A 538 -4.19 -8.41 -28.32
N SER A 539 -4.19 -8.14 -29.63
CA SER A 539 -3.76 -9.10 -30.67
C SER A 539 -2.28 -9.49 -30.61
N GLN A 540 -1.44 -8.71 -29.91
CA GLN A 540 0.01 -8.88 -29.83
C GLN A 540 0.51 -9.31 -28.44
N LEU A 541 -0.31 -9.16 -27.39
CA LEU A 541 0.05 -9.56 -26.04
C LEU A 541 0.16 -11.09 -25.94
N ARG A 542 1.29 -11.55 -25.40
CA ARG A 542 1.63 -12.96 -25.18
C ARG A 542 2.45 -13.05 -23.90
N SER A 543 2.18 -14.02 -23.03
CA SER A 543 2.98 -14.22 -21.81
C SER A 543 4.45 -14.46 -22.16
N LEU A 544 5.36 -14.02 -21.29
CA LEU A 544 6.80 -14.15 -21.54
C LEU A 544 7.22 -15.60 -21.77
N ALA A 545 6.71 -16.53 -20.94
CA ALA A 545 6.77 -17.97 -21.15
C ALA A 545 8.19 -18.49 -21.43
N ASP A 546 9.13 -18.19 -20.52
CA ASP A 546 10.50 -18.69 -20.53
C ASP A 546 10.79 -19.57 -19.29
N GLU A 547 12.04 -20.01 -19.12
CA GLU A 547 12.44 -20.93 -18.04
C GLU A 547 12.36 -20.29 -16.64
N GLU A 548 12.55 -18.97 -16.53
CA GLU A 548 12.44 -18.22 -15.27
C GLU A 548 10.99 -17.78 -14.99
N HIS A 549 10.17 -17.67 -16.05
CA HIS A 549 8.78 -17.23 -16.03
C HIS A 549 7.85 -18.26 -16.71
N PRO A 550 7.74 -19.48 -16.15
CA PRO A 550 6.91 -20.53 -16.71
C PRO A 550 5.42 -20.19 -16.62
N ILE A 551 4.62 -20.82 -17.47
CA ILE A 551 3.17 -20.71 -17.51
C ILE A 551 2.53 -22.11 -17.52
N ASP A 552 1.31 -22.18 -17.01
CA ASP A 552 0.52 -23.42 -16.87
C ASP A 552 -0.89 -23.18 -17.42
N VAL A 553 -1.00 -23.21 -18.75
CA VAL A 553 -2.28 -22.97 -19.44
C VAL A 553 -3.15 -24.23 -19.34
N PRO A 554 -4.36 -24.17 -18.75
CA PRO A 554 -5.23 -25.34 -18.68
C PRO A 554 -5.58 -25.85 -20.08
N LEU A 555 -5.17 -27.08 -20.40
CA LEU A 555 -5.42 -27.71 -21.71
C LEU A 555 -6.71 -28.53 -21.72
N GLU A 556 -6.89 -29.38 -20.70
CA GLU A 556 -8.11 -30.16 -20.46
C GLU A 556 -9.04 -29.35 -19.56
N ILE A 557 -10.30 -29.15 -19.99
CA ILE A 557 -11.28 -28.27 -19.33
C ILE A 557 -12.38 -29.10 -18.70
N SER A 558 -12.50 -29.05 -17.38
CA SER A 558 -13.58 -29.71 -16.63
C SER A 558 -14.89 -28.90 -16.63
N THR A 559 -14.79 -27.58 -16.69
CA THR A 559 -15.92 -26.66 -16.52
C THR A 559 -15.94 -25.62 -17.64
N ASN A 560 -17.01 -25.58 -18.43
CA ASN A 560 -17.17 -24.64 -19.54
C ASN A 560 -18.34 -23.71 -19.23
N LEU A 561 -18.08 -22.40 -19.22
CA LEU A 561 -19.04 -21.35 -18.90
C LEU A 561 -19.16 -20.38 -20.08
N PHE A 562 -20.37 -19.92 -20.37
CA PHE A 562 -20.66 -18.92 -21.40
C PHE A 562 -21.45 -17.78 -20.76
N PHE A 563 -20.83 -16.62 -20.60
CA PHE A 563 -21.37 -15.47 -19.88
C PHE A 563 -21.61 -14.30 -20.84
N THR A 564 -22.87 -13.94 -21.12
CA THR A 564 -23.18 -12.70 -21.84
C THR A 564 -23.08 -11.49 -20.92
N THR A 565 -22.47 -10.40 -21.39
CA THR A 565 -22.43 -9.10 -20.70
C THR A 565 -23.31 -8.09 -21.44
N SER A 566 -24.22 -7.44 -20.73
CA SER A 566 -25.26 -6.61 -21.33
C SER A 566 -25.49 -5.30 -20.56
N VAL A 567 -25.65 -4.20 -21.29
CA VAL A 567 -26.33 -3.00 -20.77
C VAL A 567 -27.84 -3.19 -20.95
N ASN A 568 -28.60 -2.80 -19.94
CA ASN A 568 -30.00 -3.16 -19.78
C ASN A 568 -30.85 -1.96 -19.33
N THR A 569 -32.17 -2.15 -19.34
CA THR A 569 -33.13 -1.22 -18.74
C THR A 569 -34.15 -2.00 -17.92
N ARG A 570 -34.48 -1.51 -16.72
CA ARG A 570 -35.55 -2.04 -15.87
C ARG A 570 -36.70 -1.05 -15.75
N PRO A 571 -37.94 -1.51 -15.50
CA PRO A 571 -39.04 -0.61 -15.12
C PRO A 571 -38.68 0.24 -13.90
N CYS A 572 -39.18 1.48 -13.86
CA CYS A 572 -39.08 2.30 -12.65
C CYS A 572 -39.94 1.72 -11.52
N ALA A 573 -39.59 2.01 -10.26
CA ALA A 573 -40.39 1.57 -9.11
C ALA A 573 -41.79 2.21 -9.14
N ASN A 574 -42.82 1.47 -8.73
CA ASN A 574 -44.21 1.95 -8.71
C ASN A 574 -44.33 3.26 -7.90
N GLY A 575 -44.97 4.27 -8.49
CA GLY A 575 -45.11 5.60 -7.89
C GLY A 575 -43.87 6.50 -7.96
N SER A 576 -42.75 6.02 -8.52
CA SER A 576 -41.55 6.82 -8.78
C SER A 576 -41.46 7.26 -10.24
N THR A 577 -40.71 8.33 -10.50
CA THR A 577 -40.34 8.75 -11.86
C THR A 577 -38.84 8.59 -12.05
N CYS A 578 -38.43 7.84 -13.05
CA CYS A 578 -37.03 7.64 -13.40
C CYS A 578 -36.69 8.49 -14.64
N LEU A 579 -35.44 8.96 -14.71
CA LEU A 579 -34.91 9.78 -15.81
C LEU A 579 -34.09 8.96 -16.81
N GLY A 580 -34.08 7.63 -16.66
CA GLY A 580 -33.48 6.73 -17.62
C GLY A 580 -34.29 6.60 -18.92
N PRO A 581 -33.76 5.83 -19.88
CA PRO A 581 -34.36 5.65 -21.20
C PRO A 581 -35.82 5.19 -21.12
N ASN A 582 -36.69 5.82 -21.91
CA ASN A 582 -38.13 5.56 -21.95
C ASN A 582 -38.85 5.66 -20.57
N GLY A 583 -38.29 6.41 -19.62
CA GLY A 583 -38.82 6.51 -18.25
C GLY A 583 -38.49 5.31 -17.35
N GLY A 584 -37.65 4.39 -17.82
CA GLY A 584 -37.09 3.29 -17.04
C GLY A 584 -35.86 3.68 -16.23
N ARG A 585 -35.20 2.68 -15.67
CA ARG A 585 -33.91 2.76 -14.97
C ARG A 585 -32.85 2.01 -15.75
N LEU A 586 -31.65 2.57 -15.94
CA LEU A 586 -30.50 1.83 -16.45
C LEU A 586 -30.10 0.70 -15.50
N SER A 587 -29.71 -0.42 -16.09
CA SER A 587 -29.31 -1.65 -15.42
C SER A 587 -28.23 -2.31 -16.28
N ALA A 588 -27.58 -3.34 -15.77
CA ALA A 588 -26.65 -4.15 -16.51
C ALA A 588 -26.66 -5.57 -15.93
N SER A 589 -26.22 -6.56 -16.70
CA SER A 589 -26.28 -7.95 -16.27
C SER A 589 -25.15 -8.81 -16.80
N MET A 590 -24.91 -9.91 -16.09
CA MET A 590 -24.19 -11.08 -16.57
C MET A 590 -25.20 -12.24 -16.68
N ASN A 591 -25.26 -12.93 -17.83
CA ASN A 591 -26.29 -13.94 -18.14
C ASN A 591 -27.74 -13.55 -17.79
N ASN A 592 -28.12 -12.31 -18.08
CA ASN A 592 -29.45 -11.74 -17.80
C ASN A 592 -29.82 -11.65 -16.30
N ILE A 593 -28.83 -11.77 -15.40
CA ILE A 593 -28.94 -11.45 -13.97
C ILE A 593 -28.25 -10.12 -13.71
N SER A 594 -29.05 -9.12 -13.30
CA SER A 594 -28.59 -7.88 -12.69
C SER A 594 -28.29 -8.19 -11.22
N PHE A 595 -27.02 -8.23 -10.89
CA PHE A 595 -26.56 -8.54 -9.53
C PHE A 595 -26.98 -7.46 -8.53
N GLU A 596 -27.44 -7.88 -7.36
CA GLU A 596 -27.80 -7.01 -6.24
C GLU A 596 -26.98 -7.44 -5.01
N LEU A 597 -26.40 -6.46 -4.29
CA LEU A 597 -25.61 -6.72 -3.10
C LEU A 597 -26.52 -7.16 -1.94
N PRO A 598 -26.12 -8.17 -1.14
CA PRO A 598 -26.96 -8.68 -0.06
C PRO A 598 -27.14 -7.64 1.06
N SER A 599 -28.36 -7.53 1.59
CA SER A 599 -28.66 -6.61 2.68
C SER A 599 -28.35 -7.21 4.06
N GLY A 600 -27.67 -6.46 4.92
CA GLY A 600 -27.44 -6.83 6.32
C GLY A 600 -26.45 -7.98 6.56
N ASN A 601 -25.81 -8.50 5.52
CA ASN A 601 -24.79 -9.56 5.61
C ASN A 601 -23.80 -9.44 4.44
N ASN A 602 -22.82 -10.34 4.34
CA ASN A 602 -22.00 -10.49 3.14
C ASN A 602 -21.90 -11.96 2.71
N ILE A 603 -21.63 -12.20 1.42
CA ILE A 603 -21.63 -13.53 0.80
C ILE A 603 -20.63 -14.46 1.50
N LEU A 604 -19.40 -14.00 1.75
CA LEU A 604 -18.35 -14.80 2.40
C LEU A 604 -18.71 -15.22 3.83
N LYS A 605 -19.22 -14.30 4.65
CA LYS A 605 -19.71 -14.59 6.01
C LYS A 605 -20.92 -15.53 5.98
N ALA A 606 -21.81 -15.38 5.01
CA ALA A 606 -22.96 -16.26 4.84
C ALA A 606 -22.54 -17.67 4.44
N TYR A 607 -21.63 -17.81 3.47
CA TYR A 607 -21.05 -19.08 3.05
C TYR A 607 -20.33 -19.79 4.21
N TYR A 608 -19.39 -19.09 4.88
CA TYR A 608 -18.59 -19.69 5.96
C TYR A 608 -19.43 -20.18 7.16
N ASN A 609 -20.57 -19.54 7.43
CA ASN A 609 -21.45 -19.88 8.55
C ASN A 609 -22.75 -20.61 8.11
N ASN A 610 -22.86 -21.03 6.85
CA ASN A 610 -24.06 -21.67 6.26
C ASN A 610 -25.37 -20.88 6.51
N ILE A 611 -25.35 -19.56 6.34
CA ILE A 611 -26.51 -18.69 6.55
C ILE A 611 -27.40 -18.68 5.30
N SER A 612 -28.56 -19.32 5.39
CA SER A 612 -29.56 -19.38 4.31
C SER A 612 -30.17 -18.02 3.97
N GLY A 613 -30.47 -17.79 2.70
CA GLY A 613 -31.28 -16.64 2.23
C GLY A 613 -30.50 -15.34 1.99
N VAL A 614 -29.16 -15.41 1.97
CA VAL A 614 -28.28 -14.26 1.64
C VAL A 614 -27.93 -14.22 0.15
N PHE A 615 -27.77 -15.40 -0.47
CA PHE A 615 -27.51 -15.59 -1.89
C PHE A 615 -28.17 -16.89 -2.38
N GLY A 616 -28.36 -17.02 -3.69
CA GLY A 616 -28.70 -18.27 -4.37
C GLY A 616 -27.47 -18.89 -5.05
N GLU A 617 -27.49 -20.20 -5.28
CA GLU A 617 -26.39 -20.99 -5.88
C GLU A 617 -26.63 -21.32 -7.36
N ASN A 618 -27.53 -20.60 -8.03
CA ASN A 618 -28.04 -20.93 -9.36
C ASN A 618 -27.61 -19.91 -10.44
N PHE A 619 -26.44 -19.27 -10.31
CA PHE A 619 -25.94 -18.42 -11.39
C PHE A 619 -25.67 -19.30 -12.63
N PRO A 620 -26.35 -19.05 -13.77
CA PRO A 620 -26.42 -20.03 -14.85
C PRO A 620 -25.12 -20.07 -15.65
N ASP A 621 -24.64 -21.29 -15.91
CA ASP A 621 -23.41 -21.57 -16.66
C ASP A 621 -23.46 -21.08 -18.12
N VAL A 622 -24.66 -20.92 -18.68
CA VAL A 622 -24.92 -20.44 -20.04
C VAL A 622 -26.05 -19.41 -20.06
N PRO A 623 -26.19 -18.56 -21.09
CA PRO A 623 -27.24 -17.55 -21.13
C PRO A 623 -28.61 -18.22 -21.18
N PRO A 624 -29.59 -17.82 -20.34
CA PRO A 624 -30.89 -18.50 -20.24
C PRO A 624 -31.73 -18.38 -21.51
N PHE A 625 -31.42 -17.41 -22.38
CA PHE A 625 -32.06 -17.20 -23.67
C PHE A 625 -31.00 -17.08 -24.76
N PRO A 626 -30.86 -18.05 -25.68
CA PRO A 626 -29.98 -17.92 -26.83
C PRO A 626 -30.59 -16.97 -27.88
N PHE A 627 -29.81 -16.01 -28.35
CA PHE A 627 -30.16 -15.12 -29.46
C PHE A 627 -28.90 -14.72 -30.24
N ASP A 628 -29.07 -13.98 -31.34
CA ASP A 628 -27.95 -13.38 -32.06
C ASP A 628 -27.40 -12.19 -31.25
N PHE A 629 -26.44 -12.46 -30.36
CA PHE A 629 -25.95 -11.52 -29.33
C PHE A 629 -25.44 -10.19 -29.89
N THR A 630 -24.95 -10.20 -31.13
CA THR A 630 -24.33 -9.06 -31.82
C THR A 630 -25.18 -8.48 -32.95
N ALA A 631 -26.46 -8.87 -33.05
CA ALA A 631 -27.39 -8.33 -34.05
C ALA A 631 -27.61 -6.81 -33.88
N ASN A 632 -27.65 -6.07 -34.99
CA ASN A 632 -27.90 -4.62 -34.97
C ASN A 632 -29.28 -4.20 -34.43
N ASN A 633 -30.27 -5.12 -34.43
CA ASN A 633 -31.65 -4.85 -34.03
C ASN A 633 -32.16 -5.98 -33.12
N LEU A 634 -32.09 -5.77 -31.80
CA LEU A 634 -32.59 -6.71 -30.81
C LEU A 634 -34.00 -6.34 -30.30
N PRO A 635 -34.88 -7.32 -30.04
CA PRO A 635 -36.21 -7.05 -29.51
C PRO A 635 -36.15 -6.52 -28.07
N ALA A 636 -36.91 -5.46 -27.80
CA ALA A 636 -36.89 -4.76 -26.52
C ALA A 636 -37.25 -5.62 -25.29
N SER A 637 -37.88 -6.80 -25.50
CA SER A 637 -38.13 -7.79 -24.45
C SER A 637 -36.85 -8.36 -23.82
N LEU A 638 -35.72 -8.35 -24.53
CA LEU A 638 -34.41 -8.79 -24.02
C LEU A 638 -33.71 -7.73 -23.16
N ASN A 639 -34.18 -6.47 -23.16
CA ASN A 639 -33.51 -5.40 -22.43
C ASN A 639 -33.69 -5.49 -20.91
N THR A 640 -34.65 -6.28 -20.40
CA THR A 640 -35.00 -6.33 -18.97
C THR A 640 -34.49 -7.61 -18.29
N PRO A 641 -33.45 -7.52 -17.45
CA PRO A 641 -32.89 -8.66 -16.73
C PRO A 641 -33.70 -9.00 -15.48
N SER A 642 -33.56 -10.24 -15.02
CA SER A 642 -33.88 -10.62 -13.64
C SER A 642 -32.91 -9.95 -12.66
N VAL A 643 -33.33 -9.80 -11.40
CA VAL A 643 -32.48 -9.27 -10.32
C VAL A 643 -32.32 -10.36 -9.27
N ALA A 644 -31.09 -10.67 -8.90
CA ALA A 644 -30.79 -11.65 -7.88
C ALA A 644 -29.35 -11.54 -7.37
N THR A 645 -29.11 -12.02 -6.16
CA THR A 645 -27.77 -12.26 -5.60
C THR A 645 -27.43 -13.74 -5.83
N GLU A 646 -27.07 -14.11 -7.06
CA GLU A 646 -26.69 -15.50 -7.39
C GLU A 646 -25.16 -15.67 -7.45
N VAL A 647 -24.68 -16.84 -7.03
CA VAL A 647 -23.29 -17.27 -7.11
C VAL A 647 -23.16 -18.49 -8.03
N ASN A 648 -21.99 -18.67 -8.63
CA ASN A 648 -21.62 -19.90 -9.33
C ASN A 648 -20.65 -20.71 -8.45
N LEU A 649 -20.92 -22.00 -8.28
CA LEU A 649 -20.11 -22.88 -7.42
C LEU A 649 -19.07 -23.63 -8.25
N LEU A 650 -17.79 -23.48 -7.89
CA LEU A 650 -16.69 -24.23 -8.49
C LEU A 650 -16.11 -25.22 -7.48
N ASP A 651 -15.87 -26.44 -7.93
CA ASP A 651 -15.11 -27.41 -7.16
C ASP A 651 -13.61 -27.08 -7.20
N TYR A 652 -12.91 -27.33 -6.09
CA TYR A 652 -11.48 -27.07 -5.97
C TYR A 652 -10.69 -27.76 -7.09
N ASN A 653 -9.77 -27.02 -7.71
CA ASN A 653 -8.89 -27.48 -8.78
C ASN A 653 -9.63 -27.89 -10.07
N SER A 654 -10.88 -27.44 -10.27
CA SER A 654 -11.53 -27.50 -11.59
C SER A 654 -10.80 -26.57 -12.58
N THR A 655 -10.65 -27.02 -13.82
CA THR A 655 -10.11 -26.22 -14.93
C THR A 655 -11.27 -25.57 -15.67
N VAL A 656 -11.30 -24.25 -15.64
CA VAL A 656 -12.46 -23.45 -16.08
C VAL A 656 -12.11 -22.72 -17.37
N GLU A 657 -12.95 -22.86 -18.40
CA GLU A 657 -13.02 -21.94 -19.53
C GLU A 657 -14.27 -21.06 -19.39
N ILE A 658 -14.10 -19.74 -19.51
CA ILE A 658 -15.21 -18.79 -19.60
C ILE A 658 -15.14 -18.09 -20.94
N VAL A 659 -16.20 -18.24 -21.74
CA VAL A 659 -16.47 -17.40 -22.92
C VAL A 659 -17.30 -16.20 -22.46
N LEU A 660 -16.69 -15.03 -22.48
CA LEU A 660 -17.37 -13.75 -22.23
C LEU A 660 -17.87 -13.18 -23.56
N GLN A 661 -19.18 -13.03 -23.71
CA GLN A 661 -19.83 -12.56 -24.94
C GLN A 661 -20.41 -11.16 -24.71
N GLY A 662 -19.87 -10.17 -25.41
CA GLY A 662 -20.49 -8.85 -25.52
C GLY A 662 -21.79 -8.90 -26.30
N THR A 663 -22.75 -8.04 -25.91
CA THR A 663 -24.03 -7.92 -26.60
C THR A 663 -24.29 -6.50 -27.09
N SER A 664 -25.04 -6.38 -28.18
CA SER A 664 -25.53 -5.10 -28.70
C SER A 664 -26.76 -4.56 -27.96
N LEU A 665 -27.14 -5.15 -26.81
CA LEU A 665 -28.36 -4.79 -26.07
C LEU A 665 -28.32 -3.33 -25.59
N PHE A 666 -29.50 -2.69 -25.70
CA PHE A 666 -29.80 -1.29 -25.42
C PHE A 666 -28.98 -0.21 -26.17
N GLY A 667 -27.71 -0.46 -26.47
CA GLY A 667 -26.77 0.44 -27.13
C GLY A 667 -25.34 -0.12 -27.18
N GLY A 668 -25.03 -1.12 -26.33
CA GLY A 668 -23.76 -1.84 -26.27
C GLY A 668 -22.54 -0.98 -25.88
N THR A 669 -21.50 -1.62 -25.37
CA THR A 669 -20.18 -1.01 -25.12
C THR A 669 -19.14 -2.09 -24.90
N ASP A 670 -17.86 -1.76 -25.03
CA ASP A 670 -16.78 -2.62 -24.55
C ASP A 670 -16.82 -2.71 -23.01
N HIS A 671 -16.54 -3.89 -22.47
CA HIS A 671 -16.62 -4.18 -21.04
C HIS A 671 -15.29 -4.76 -20.51
N PRO A 672 -14.47 -4.00 -19.75
CA PRO A 672 -13.41 -4.59 -18.95
C PRO A 672 -14.03 -5.46 -17.86
N ILE A 673 -13.83 -6.77 -17.93
CA ILE A 673 -14.27 -7.72 -16.92
C ILE A 673 -13.06 -8.13 -16.08
N HIS A 674 -13.19 -7.94 -14.77
CA HIS A 674 -12.20 -8.29 -13.76
C HIS A 674 -12.68 -9.50 -12.95
N LEU A 675 -11.75 -10.38 -12.58
CA LEU A 675 -11.96 -11.48 -11.64
C LEU A 675 -11.04 -11.29 -10.42
N HIS A 676 -11.62 -11.24 -9.23
CA HIS A 676 -10.87 -11.21 -7.98
C HIS A 676 -10.25 -12.58 -7.68
N GLY A 677 -9.16 -12.59 -6.90
CA GLY A 677 -8.54 -13.82 -6.39
C GLY A 677 -7.79 -14.68 -7.43
N TYR A 678 -7.82 -14.28 -8.70
CA TYR A 678 -7.19 -14.98 -9.81
C TYR A 678 -6.65 -14.01 -10.85
N SER A 679 -5.55 -14.41 -11.48
CA SER A 679 -5.31 -14.07 -12.89
C SER A 679 -5.69 -15.26 -13.77
N PHE A 680 -5.89 -15.01 -15.06
CA PHE A 680 -6.38 -15.97 -16.05
C PHE A 680 -5.68 -15.78 -17.39
N TYR A 681 -5.59 -16.85 -18.17
CA TYR A 681 -5.03 -16.82 -19.52
C TYR A 681 -6.09 -16.41 -20.54
N VAL A 682 -5.85 -15.33 -21.30
CA VAL A 682 -6.73 -14.93 -22.40
C VAL A 682 -6.39 -15.77 -23.63
N VAL A 683 -7.09 -16.89 -23.81
CA VAL A 683 -6.77 -17.87 -24.86
C VAL A 683 -7.31 -17.48 -26.24
N GLY A 684 -8.34 -16.65 -26.31
CA GLY A 684 -8.90 -16.19 -27.59
C GLY A 684 -9.78 -14.97 -27.45
N TRP A 685 -10.00 -14.27 -28.56
CA TRP A 685 -10.96 -13.19 -28.67
C TRP A 685 -11.40 -13.05 -30.13
N GLY A 686 -12.56 -12.42 -30.37
CA GLY A 686 -13.07 -12.21 -31.71
C GLY A 686 -14.22 -11.20 -31.76
N PHE A 687 -14.68 -10.90 -32.97
CA PHE A 687 -15.89 -10.11 -33.22
C PHE A 687 -17.04 -11.02 -33.68
N GLY A 688 -18.27 -10.61 -33.42
CA GLY A 688 -19.49 -11.38 -33.62
C GLY A 688 -19.84 -12.28 -32.43
N ASN A 689 -20.67 -13.29 -32.69
CA ASN A 689 -21.01 -14.32 -31.70
C ASN A 689 -19.95 -15.42 -31.71
N PHE A 690 -19.57 -15.92 -30.54
CA PHE A 690 -18.65 -17.05 -30.42
C PHE A 690 -19.20 -18.33 -31.07
N ASP A 691 -18.36 -19.00 -31.87
CA ASP A 691 -18.62 -20.28 -32.51
C ASP A 691 -17.76 -21.37 -31.86
N ASN A 692 -18.37 -22.17 -31.00
CA ASN A 692 -17.70 -23.26 -30.25
C ASN A 692 -17.09 -24.38 -31.13
N HIS A 693 -17.36 -24.39 -32.44
CA HIS A 693 -16.77 -25.34 -33.39
C HIS A 693 -15.64 -24.73 -34.23
N LYS A 694 -15.48 -23.40 -34.25
CA LYS A 694 -14.44 -22.71 -35.03
C LYS A 694 -13.45 -21.92 -34.19
N ASP A 695 -13.93 -21.17 -33.21
CA ASP A 695 -13.12 -20.20 -32.48
C ASP A 695 -12.06 -20.87 -31.57
N PRO A 696 -12.36 -21.97 -30.85
CA PRO A 696 -11.35 -22.72 -30.09
C PRO A 696 -10.19 -23.27 -30.93
N LEU A 697 -10.36 -23.44 -32.25
CA LEU A 697 -9.29 -23.89 -33.15
C LEU A 697 -8.19 -22.83 -33.34
N ASN A 698 -8.49 -21.57 -33.03
CA ASN A 698 -7.57 -20.43 -33.14
C ASN A 698 -7.04 -19.96 -31.78
N TYR A 699 -7.36 -20.65 -30.68
CA TYR A 699 -6.88 -20.28 -29.35
C TYR A 699 -5.36 -20.34 -29.26
N ASN A 700 -4.77 -19.32 -28.63
CA ASN A 700 -3.40 -19.41 -28.15
C ASN A 700 -3.36 -20.27 -26.88
N LEU A 701 -3.00 -21.54 -27.05
CA LEU A 701 -2.77 -22.49 -25.95
C LEU A 701 -1.28 -22.69 -25.65
N VAL A 702 -0.40 -21.82 -26.17
CA VAL A 702 1.05 -21.92 -26.02
C VAL A 702 1.59 -20.83 -25.09
N ASP A 703 1.22 -19.58 -25.33
CA ASP A 703 1.62 -18.43 -24.51
C ASP A 703 0.58 -17.29 -24.47
N PRO A 704 -0.71 -17.59 -24.20
CA PRO A 704 -1.74 -16.58 -23.99
C PRO A 704 -1.33 -15.60 -22.88
N PRO A 705 -1.64 -14.30 -22.98
CA PRO A 705 -1.31 -13.34 -21.93
C PRO A 705 -2.09 -13.67 -20.65
N TYR A 706 -1.38 -13.61 -19.52
CA TYR A 706 -1.93 -13.84 -18.19
C TYR A 706 -2.34 -12.49 -17.59
N GLN A 707 -3.63 -12.33 -17.27
CA GLN A 707 -4.25 -11.06 -16.92
C GLN A 707 -5.26 -11.23 -15.79
N ASN A 708 -5.58 -10.16 -15.05
CA ASN A 708 -6.67 -10.14 -14.08
C ASN A 708 -7.89 -9.35 -14.60
N THR A 709 -7.71 -8.51 -15.63
CA THR A 709 -8.78 -7.73 -16.26
C THR A 709 -8.67 -7.80 -17.78
N VAL A 710 -9.77 -8.18 -18.46
CA VAL A 710 -9.79 -8.27 -19.93
C VAL A 710 -11.01 -7.55 -20.52
N THR A 711 -10.80 -6.87 -21.64
CA THR A 711 -11.87 -6.18 -22.37
C THR A 711 -12.64 -7.16 -23.24
N VAL A 712 -13.94 -7.27 -23.00
CA VAL A 712 -14.90 -7.95 -23.87
C VAL A 712 -15.44 -6.93 -24.89
N PRO A 713 -15.26 -7.13 -26.20
CA PRO A 713 -15.74 -6.16 -27.19
C PRO A 713 -17.26 -6.09 -27.28
N ILE A 714 -17.81 -4.90 -27.53
CA ILE A 714 -19.26 -4.64 -27.69
C ILE A 714 -19.98 -5.68 -28.57
N ASN A 715 -19.41 -5.94 -29.75
CA ASN A 715 -19.90 -6.88 -30.74
C ASN A 715 -18.86 -7.99 -30.93
N GLY A 716 -18.50 -8.66 -29.85
CA GLY A 716 -17.46 -9.68 -29.85
C GLY A 716 -17.43 -10.51 -28.58
N TRP A 717 -16.39 -11.33 -28.48
CA TRP A 717 -16.22 -12.27 -27.39
C TRP A 717 -14.75 -12.35 -26.96
N THR A 718 -14.53 -12.86 -25.75
CA THR A 718 -13.20 -13.13 -25.19
C THR A 718 -13.26 -14.42 -24.37
N ALA A 719 -12.38 -15.36 -24.65
CA ALA A 719 -12.28 -16.63 -23.95
C ALA A 719 -11.09 -16.61 -22.98
N ILE A 720 -11.36 -16.95 -21.72
CA ILE A 720 -10.35 -16.99 -20.65
C ILE A 720 -10.29 -18.38 -20.00
N ARG A 721 -9.11 -18.77 -19.52
CA ARG A 721 -8.90 -20.03 -18.80
C ARG A 721 -8.15 -19.82 -17.48
N PHE A 722 -8.58 -20.50 -16.42
CA PHE A 722 -7.87 -20.57 -15.14
C PHE A 722 -8.17 -21.89 -14.42
N THR A 723 -7.42 -22.20 -13.38
CA THR A 723 -7.67 -23.33 -12.49
C THR A 723 -8.23 -22.81 -11.17
N ALA A 724 -9.39 -23.30 -10.74
CA ALA A 724 -10.06 -22.87 -9.51
C ALA A 724 -9.41 -23.45 -8.24
N ASN A 725 -8.12 -23.13 -8.03
CA ASN A 725 -7.27 -23.66 -6.95
C ASN A 725 -7.17 -22.74 -5.72
N ASN A 726 -7.93 -21.64 -5.69
CA ASN A 726 -7.97 -20.66 -4.62
C ASN A 726 -9.36 -20.70 -3.91
N PRO A 727 -9.48 -21.42 -2.78
CA PRO A 727 -10.74 -21.65 -2.09
C PRO A 727 -11.19 -20.37 -1.38
N GLY A 728 -12.41 -19.94 -1.68
CA GLY A 728 -12.92 -18.64 -1.24
C GLY A 728 -14.13 -18.15 -2.02
N VAL A 729 -14.48 -16.89 -1.76
CA VAL A 729 -15.58 -16.17 -2.40
C VAL A 729 -14.97 -15.01 -3.18
N TRP A 730 -15.14 -15.02 -4.49
CA TRP A 730 -14.39 -14.18 -5.43
C TRP A 730 -15.34 -13.44 -6.37
N PHE A 731 -15.23 -12.12 -6.39
CA PHE A 731 -16.10 -11.26 -7.17
C PHE A 731 -15.65 -11.21 -8.64
N MET A 732 -16.59 -11.26 -9.58
CA MET A 732 -16.34 -11.06 -11.00
C MET A 732 -17.25 -9.93 -11.49
N HIS A 733 -16.70 -8.86 -12.04
CA HIS A 733 -17.51 -7.69 -12.40
C HIS A 733 -16.92 -6.87 -13.53
N CYS A 734 -17.75 -6.02 -14.13
CA CYS A 734 -17.24 -4.98 -15.03
C CYS A 734 -16.56 -3.86 -14.22
N HIS A 735 -15.35 -3.47 -14.63
CA HIS A 735 -14.56 -2.41 -13.98
C HIS A 735 -14.96 -0.98 -14.41
N LEU A 736 -16.08 -0.84 -15.12
CA LEU A 736 -16.74 0.45 -15.33
C LEU A 736 -17.77 0.63 -14.22
N GLU A 737 -17.61 1.65 -13.39
CA GLU A 737 -18.28 1.71 -12.09
C GLU A 737 -19.80 1.83 -12.21
N ARG A 738 -20.27 2.48 -13.28
CA ARG A 738 -21.71 2.50 -13.62
C ARG A 738 -22.25 1.10 -13.87
N HIS A 739 -21.50 0.21 -14.53
CA HIS A 739 -21.96 -1.14 -14.87
C HIS A 739 -22.02 -2.06 -13.65
N VAL A 740 -21.00 -2.05 -12.77
CA VAL A 740 -21.08 -2.81 -11.51
C VAL A 740 -22.18 -2.26 -10.59
N THR A 741 -22.35 -0.93 -10.50
CA THR A 741 -23.49 -0.29 -9.80
C THR A 741 -24.84 -0.73 -10.36
N TRP A 742 -24.92 -0.95 -11.68
CA TRP A 742 -26.13 -1.38 -12.38
C TRP A 742 -26.38 -2.90 -12.35
N GLY A 743 -25.44 -3.70 -11.82
CA GLY A 743 -25.56 -5.15 -11.66
C GLY A 743 -24.78 -6.02 -12.65
N MET A 744 -23.82 -5.48 -13.42
CA MET A 744 -22.90 -6.29 -14.24
C MET A 744 -21.80 -6.92 -13.37
N ALA A 745 -22.20 -7.89 -12.56
CA ALA A 745 -21.33 -8.66 -11.71
C ALA A 745 -21.92 -10.06 -11.44
N MET A 746 -21.09 -10.92 -10.85
CA MET A 746 -21.48 -12.17 -10.21
C MET A 746 -20.39 -12.54 -9.18
N THR A 747 -20.61 -13.63 -8.44
CA THR A 747 -19.61 -14.13 -7.48
C THR A 747 -19.36 -15.61 -7.71
N PHE A 748 -18.09 -16.02 -7.78
CA PHE A 748 -17.70 -17.42 -7.68
C PHE A 748 -17.52 -17.81 -6.21
N ILE A 749 -17.99 -19.00 -5.83
CA ILE A 749 -17.55 -19.66 -4.60
C ILE A 749 -16.76 -20.90 -5.00
N VAL A 750 -15.47 -20.88 -4.71
CA VAL A 750 -14.56 -22.00 -4.92
C VAL A 750 -14.48 -22.77 -3.60
N LYS A 751 -14.97 -24.01 -3.62
CA LYS A 751 -15.05 -24.86 -2.43
C LYS A 751 -13.65 -25.24 -1.92
N ASN A 752 -13.57 -25.68 -0.67
CA ASN A 752 -12.37 -26.37 -0.17
C ASN A 752 -12.15 -27.69 -0.94
N GLY A 753 -10.89 -28.07 -1.11
CA GLY A 753 -10.50 -29.37 -1.68
C GLY A 753 -10.54 -30.51 -0.66
N ASP A 754 -9.60 -31.46 -0.78
CA ASP A 754 -9.50 -32.64 0.07
C ASP A 754 -9.45 -32.24 1.55
N ILE A 755 -10.35 -32.80 2.36
CA ILE A 755 -10.43 -32.60 3.81
C ILE A 755 -9.11 -32.92 4.54
N ASN A 756 -8.27 -33.77 3.95
CA ASN A 756 -6.97 -34.18 4.50
C ASN A 756 -5.80 -33.26 4.09
N VAL A 757 -6.03 -32.25 3.25
CA VAL A 757 -4.99 -31.34 2.74
C VAL A 757 -5.30 -29.88 3.13
N PRO A 758 -4.86 -29.40 4.30
CA PRO A 758 -5.18 -28.05 4.81
C PRO A 758 -4.79 -26.89 3.89
N GLN A 759 -3.88 -27.11 2.95
CA GLN A 759 -3.48 -26.14 1.91
C GLN A 759 -4.57 -25.93 0.84
N GLN A 760 -5.55 -26.84 0.71
CA GLN A 760 -6.69 -26.72 -0.21
C GLN A 760 -7.91 -26.08 0.47
N HIS A 761 -7.75 -25.54 1.67
CA HIS A 761 -8.84 -24.96 2.48
C HIS A 761 -8.67 -23.46 2.65
N MET A 762 -9.79 -22.75 2.56
CA MET A 762 -9.89 -21.33 2.90
C MET A 762 -9.46 -21.11 4.36
N LEU A 763 -8.73 -20.02 4.62
CA LEU A 763 -8.34 -19.63 5.96
C LEU A 763 -9.57 -19.27 6.82
N PRO A 764 -9.51 -19.43 8.16
CA PRO A 764 -10.56 -18.92 9.04
C PRO A 764 -10.60 -17.39 9.03
N PRO A 765 -11.77 -16.78 9.35
CA PRO A 765 -11.91 -15.33 9.41
C PRO A 765 -11.00 -14.70 10.47
N PRO A 766 -10.43 -13.51 10.20
CA PRO A 766 -9.83 -12.67 11.23
C PRO A 766 -10.80 -12.39 12.38
N PRO A 767 -10.34 -12.33 13.65
CA PRO A 767 -11.20 -12.11 14.82
C PRO A 767 -11.85 -10.70 14.86
N HIS A 768 -11.41 -9.79 13.99
CA HIS A 768 -11.85 -8.40 13.93
C HIS A 768 -12.41 -8.02 12.54
N MET A 769 -13.07 -8.95 11.86
CA MET A 769 -13.84 -8.65 10.66
C MET A 769 -14.86 -7.52 10.93
N PRO A 770 -15.04 -6.54 10.01
CA PRO A 770 -16.02 -5.48 10.20
C PRO A 770 -17.45 -6.03 10.33
N PRO A 771 -18.24 -5.57 11.32
CA PRO A 771 -19.58 -6.08 11.54
C PRO A 771 -20.57 -5.56 10.50
N CYS A 772 -21.35 -6.50 9.98
CA CYS A 772 -22.72 -6.25 9.55
C CYS A 772 -23.58 -6.13 10.82
#